data_AF-A0A928ESH9-F1
#
_entry.id   AF-A0A928ESH9-F1
#
_cell.length_a   1.000
_cell.length_b   1.000
_cell.length_c   1.000
_cell.angle_alpha   90.00
_cell.angle_beta   90.00
_cell.angle_gamma   90.00
#
_symmetry.space_group_name_H-M   'P 1'
#
loop_
_entity.id
_entity.type
_entity.pdbx_description
1 polymer ?
#
loop_
_entity_poly.entity_id
_entity_poly.type
_entity_poly.pdbx_seq_one_letter_code
_entity_poly.pdbx_strand_id
1 'polypeptide(L)'
;MKLRSALLLSFTISLCLLFALPSVAASEGSCSSTVSWSLSDDGCLSVNGQGEIPDYSIAKAPWYADNSSVTSLSVGEGITRIGDYAFSYLSALTTVSLPSTLTEIGMGAFENDSKLASVDIPDAVTRIGEEAFHNCYGLTVVSFPASLTDIERRAFATCIRLKEALLPDGLQTIGAGAFTSCYELERLSLPNSLREMGESAFSVCYKKLTEINFPASLETVPDYAFSSCEALTSITLPDSVTQIGKNAFSNCLALKTVALPAALTKIGANAFSTCLALTAFTLSEDNAVYAVEDGVLFDKDKTTLLHYPAGKTEREYTVPDGVKTLVVNAFRGASHLKTLTLPASLTDMDDGAFISTHSLEKIVLAEGNTAFVLEGNRLYDSGKTRLILQPQGLYDLVIRIPATVTHIAACALEGCELLQALYFYGDLPAFGENALYSVPSTTAVYHASDANGWGDTLTLDGTTYTVSTFDAAAPIDPILFRGTLDGGLSWDIDEKGTLTIRGTGAMPSYNEREAPWYEHGDRIRHIDIQEGITEIGMYNFFALSARSVSLPDSLTTIHSGAFSNAFDLESIHLPKNLISLGYSAIYACPKLTTITVHGDNPVYASRDGVLYTKDLSHLIRYPNGKEDTLFILPAQTKTIGEYAFEMTPCLEEVVFHAGLEKIAHLAFDFNRTLKGVYFHGDLPEFGYLVFDGCKNVTLYHLENRSGWTSPTQDLYGDRIPTASFGLFDYDQSGGEDVMDLLTLANILKDGGHCTAFDIITAIQTILSENESLSQA
;
A
#
# COMPACT_ATOMS: atom_id res chain seq x y z
N MET A 1 29.41 16.33 -22.29
CA MET A 1 28.98 16.91 -20.99
C MET A 1 29.94 16.59 -19.84
N LYS A 2 30.49 15.36 -19.71
CA LYS A 2 31.50 14.97 -18.69
C LYS A 2 32.71 15.93 -18.55
N LEU A 3 33.24 16.46 -19.66
CA LEU A 3 34.34 17.45 -19.58
C LEU A 3 33.87 18.83 -19.08
N ARG A 4 32.63 19.25 -19.30
CA ARG A 4 32.22 20.64 -18.98
C ARG A 4 31.89 20.85 -17.50
N SER A 5 31.37 19.85 -16.80
CA SER A 5 31.11 19.93 -15.35
C SER A 5 32.39 19.76 -14.53
N ALA A 6 33.27 18.80 -14.90
CA ALA A 6 34.56 18.61 -14.24
C ALA A 6 35.54 19.77 -14.49
N LEU A 7 35.60 20.32 -15.72
CA LEU A 7 36.44 21.49 -15.99
C LEU A 7 35.92 22.77 -15.32
N LEU A 8 34.60 22.97 -15.17
CA LEU A 8 34.11 24.17 -14.45
C LEU A 8 34.38 24.08 -12.95
N LEU A 9 34.28 22.88 -12.34
CA LEU A 9 34.49 22.68 -10.91
C LEU A 9 35.97 22.81 -10.53
N SER A 10 36.87 22.18 -11.30
CA SER A 10 38.32 22.29 -11.08
C SER A 10 38.83 23.71 -11.33
N PHE A 11 38.24 24.45 -12.30
CA PHE A 11 38.55 25.87 -12.49
C PHE A 11 38.13 26.72 -11.30
N THR A 12 36.95 26.48 -10.70
CA THR A 12 36.48 27.28 -9.55
C THR A 12 37.29 27.02 -8.27
N ILE A 13 37.74 25.79 -8.02
CA ILE A 13 38.55 25.43 -6.84
C ILE A 13 39.98 25.95 -7.00
N SER A 14 40.59 25.76 -8.18
CA SER A 14 41.96 26.20 -8.45
C SER A 14 42.07 27.74 -8.49
N LEU A 15 41.03 28.44 -8.98
CA LEU A 15 41.02 29.91 -9.05
C LEU A 15 40.79 30.58 -7.67
N CYS A 16 40.12 29.92 -6.72
CA CYS A 16 40.01 30.43 -5.33
C CYS A 16 41.33 30.31 -4.54
N LEU A 17 42.15 29.29 -4.82
CA LEU A 17 43.46 29.10 -4.18
C LEU A 17 44.58 29.94 -4.80
N LEU A 18 44.50 30.29 -6.09
CA LEU A 18 45.52 31.09 -6.78
C LEU A 18 45.55 32.59 -6.40
N PHE A 19 44.57 33.10 -5.65
CA PHE A 19 44.49 34.51 -5.22
C PHE A 19 44.43 34.73 -3.71
N ALA A 20 44.64 33.70 -2.88
CA ALA A 20 44.81 33.91 -1.45
C ALA A 20 46.15 34.62 -1.20
N LEU A 21 46.09 35.92 -0.86
CA LEU A 21 47.17 36.60 -0.14
C LEU A 21 47.58 35.71 1.05
N PRO A 22 48.85 35.67 1.47
CA PRO A 22 49.27 34.80 2.57
C PRO A 22 48.46 35.17 3.82
N SER A 23 47.45 34.38 4.14
CA SER A 23 46.74 34.44 5.40
C SER A 23 47.73 34.01 6.47
N VAL A 24 47.82 34.79 7.56
CA VAL A 24 48.62 34.38 8.71
C VAL A 24 48.03 33.07 9.24
N ALA A 25 48.87 32.07 9.49
CA ALA A 25 48.43 30.81 10.09
C ALA A 25 47.96 31.09 11.53
N ALA A 26 46.73 30.69 11.84
CA ALA A 26 46.16 30.72 13.19
C ALA A 26 46.84 29.68 14.09
N SER A 27 47.17 28.52 13.51
CA SER A 27 47.94 27.46 14.15
C SER A 27 48.73 26.66 13.10
N GLU A 28 49.85 26.07 13.50
CA GLU A 28 50.69 25.23 12.63
C GLU A 28 51.40 24.15 13.44
N GLY A 29 51.85 23.10 12.75
CA GLY A 29 52.58 22.01 13.38
C GLY A 29 53.13 21.00 12.39
N SER A 30 53.70 19.91 12.92
CA SER A 30 54.24 18.81 12.13
C SER A 30 53.49 17.52 12.42
N CYS A 31 53.13 16.78 11.37
CA CYS A 31 52.60 15.42 11.47
C CYS A 31 53.74 14.39 11.55
N SER A 32 54.84 14.67 10.83
CA SER A 32 56.06 13.86 10.79
C SER A 32 57.28 14.75 10.51
N SER A 33 58.45 14.16 10.29
CA SER A 33 59.64 14.90 9.85
C SER A 33 59.54 15.45 8.42
N THR A 34 58.58 14.97 7.62
CA THR A 34 58.42 15.34 6.20
C THR A 34 57.06 15.91 5.86
N VAL A 35 56.10 15.88 6.79
CA VAL A 35 54.73 16.39 6.60
C VAL A 35 54.38 17.38 7.71
N SER A 36 53.95 18.56 7.31
CA SER A 36 53.53 19.66 8.18
C SER A 36 52.12 20.14 7.85
N TRP A 37 51.47 20.80 8.80
CA TRP A 37 50.14 21.35 8.63
C TRP A 37 50.07 22.79 9.13
N SER A 38 49.15 23.57 8.56
CA SER A 38 48.81 24.91 9.00
C SER A 38 47.32 25.15 8.85
N LEU A 39 46.68 25.81 9.82
CA LEU A 39 45.30 26.26 9.75
C LEU A 39 45.28 27.78 9.70
N SER A 40 44.67 28.36 8.67
CA SER A 40 44.49 29.81 8.54
C SER A 40 43.27 30.32 9.32
N ASP A 41 43.24 31.62 9.59
CA ASP A 41 42.12 32.29 10.28
C ASP A 41 40.77 32.17 9.56
N ASP A 42 40.78 31.96 8.24
CA ASP A 42 39.55 31.73 7.43
C ASP A 42 39.10 30.26 7.41
N GLY A 43 39.79 29.38 8.15
CA GLY A 43 39.41 27.98 8.33
C GLY A 43 39.94 27.04 7.24
N CYS A 44 40.95 27.43 6.46
CA CYS A 44 41.62 26.53 5.52
C CYS A 44 42.73 25.74 6.23
N LEU A 45 42.53 24.42 6.35
CA LEU A 45 43.55 23.48 6.79
C LEU A 45 44.41 23.10 5.58
N SER A 46 45.70 23.38 5.65
CA SER A 46 46.68 22.97 4.63
C SER A 46 47.62 21.92 5.19
N VAL A 47 47.76 20.77 4.52
CA VAL A 47 48.69 19.68 4.89
C VAL A 47 49.68 19.49 3.75
N ASN A 48 50.94 19.86 3.96
CA ASN A 48 51.98 19.89 2.93
C ASN A 48 53.19 19.05 3.33
N GLY A 49 53.94 18.55 2.36
CA GLY A 49 55.14 17.78 2.63
C GLY A 49 55.41 16.71 1.58
N GLN A 50 56.14 15.67 1.99
CA GLN A 50 56.41 14.49 1.17
C GLN A 50 56.11 13.23 1.98
N GLY A 51 55.44 12.25 1.37
CA GLY A 51 55.15 10.95 1.99
C GLY A 51 53.70 10.83 2.46
N GLU A 52 53.48 10.27 3.64
CA GLU A 52 52.14 9.88 4.11
C GLU A 52 51.69 10.78 5.27
N ILE A 53 50.39 11.10 5.29
CA ILE A 53 49.76 11.61 6.50
C ILE A 53 49.59 10.41 7.46
N PRO A 54 50.07 10.48 8.71
CA PRO A 54 50.02 9.36 9.64
C PRO A 54 48.60 8.89 9.94
N ASP A 55 48.49 7.65 10.42
CA ASP A 55 47.25 7.16 11.02
C ASP A 55 47.03 7.80 12.39
N TYR A 56 45.77 8.11 12.69
CA TYR A 56 45.35 8.64 13.96
C TYR A 56 44.30 7.74 14.59
N SER A 57 44.16 7.81 15.91
CA SER A 57 42.91 7.36 16.53
C SER A 57 41.80 8.36 16.22
N ILE A 58 40.55 7.90 16.24
CA ILE A 58 39.36 8.73 16.07
C ILE A 58 39.49 10.03 16.88
N ALA A 59 39.27 11.17 16.23
CA ALA A 59 39.29 12.48 16.87
C ALA A 59 40.62 12.84 17.56
N LYS A 60 41.76 12.32 17.08
CA LYS A 60 43.11 12.62 17.62
C LYS A 60 44.07 13.29 16.66
N ALA A 61 43.65 13.59 15.43
CA ALA A 61 44.47 14.35 14.51
C ALA A 61 44.79 15.76 15.06
N PRO A 62 45.93 16.38 14.72
CA PRO A 62 46.39 17.63 15.31
C PRO A 62 45.38 18.79 15.21
N TRP A 63 44.60 18.82 14.13
CA TRP A 63 43.59 19.83 13.84
C TRP A 63 42.22 19.54 14.44
N TYR A 64 42.02 18.41 15.13
CA TYR A 64 40.70 18.05 15.66
C TYR A 64 40.16 19.05 16.70
N ALA A 65 41.03 19.73 17.45
CA ALA A 65 40.61 20.76 18.40
C ALA A 65 39.83 21.91 17.72
N ASP A 66 40.08 22.13 16.42
CA ASP A 66 39.48 23.17 15.59
C ASP A 66 38.43 22.61 14.60
N ASN A 67 37.92 21.39 14.83
CA ASN A 67 37.05 20.67 13.89
C ASN A 67 35.79 21.44 13.43
N SER A 68 35.27 22.34 14.27
CA SER A 68 34.11 23.18 13.96
C SER A 68 34.46 24.44 13.17
N SER A 69 35.75 24.71 13.00
CA SER A 69 36.31 25.90 12.35
C SER A 69 36.97 25.58 11.01
N VAL A 70 37.39 24.33 10.79
CA VAL A 70 37.95 23.90 9.50
C VAL A 70 36.83 23.85 8.44
N THR A 71 36.85 24.80 7.50
CA THR A 71 35.84 24.94 6.44
C THR A 71 36.31 24.39 5.10
N SER A 72 37.63 24.34 4.88
CA SER A 72 38.26 23.80 3.67
C SER A 72 39.55 23.05 4.00
N LEU A 73 39.88 22.04 3.20
CA LEU A 73 41.12 21.26 3.30
C LEU A 73 41.89 21.30 1.98
N SER A 74 43.18 21.61 2.06
CA SER A 74 44.13 21.56 0.95
C SER A 74 45.27 20.60 1.29
N VAL A 75 45.34 19.46 0.60
CA VAL A 75 46.44 18.50 0.72
C VAL A 75 47.44 18.75 -0.41
N GLY A 76 48.68 19.06 -0.04
CA GLY A 76 49.72 19.51 -0.95
C GLY A 76 50.31 18.39 -1.82
N GLU A 77 50.87 18.78 -2.97
CA GLU A 77 51.56 17.86 -3.87
C GLU A 77 52.77 17.20 -3.20
N GLY A 78 52.89 15.87 -3.36
CA GLY A 78 53.89 15.02 -2.72
C GLY A 78 53.36 14.17 -1.58
N ILE A 79 52.12 14.41 -1.12
CA ILE A 79 51.42 13.50 -0.22
C ILE A 79 50.87 12.31 -1.03
N THR A 80 51.19 11.11 -0.57
CA THR A 80 50.91 9.83 -1.26
C THR A 80 49.82 9.01 -0.59
N ARG A 81 49.55 9.23 0.71
CA ARG A 81 48.50 8.55 1.46
C ARG A 81 47.87 9.46 2.50
N ILE A 82 46.56 9.36 2.66
CA ILE A 82 45.84 9.90 3.83
C ILE A 82 45.67 8.75 4.82
N GLY A 83 46.26 8.89 6.01
CA GLY A 83 46.16 7.89 7.06
C GLY A 83 44.78 7.80 7.71
N ASP A 84 44.61 6.76 8.50
CA ASP A 84 43.34 6.44 9.14
C ASP A 84 42.86 7.58 10.05
N TYR A 85 41.57 7.89 9.98
CA TYR A 85 40.87 8.92 10.74
C TYR A 85 41.46 10.33 10.67
N ALA A 86 42.38 10.59 9.72
CA ALA A 86 43.13 11.84 9.66
C ALA A 86 42.23 13.08 9.64
N PHE A 87 41.21 13.10 8.80
CA PHE A 87 40.29 14.23 8.67
C PHE A 87 38.88 13.90 9.20
N SER A 88 38.76 12.91 10.09
CA SER A 88 37.47 12.55 10.67
C SER A 88 36.88 13.67 11.56
N TYR A 89 35.56 13.79 11.56
CA TYR A 89 34.74 14.67 12.39
C TYR A 89 34.96 16.17 12.17
N LEU A 90 35.42 16.60 10.99
CA LEU A 90 35.49 18.01 10.60
C LEU A 90 34.10 18.53 10.23
N SER A 91 33.30 18.81 11.26
CA SER A 91 31.87 19.16 11.16
C SER A 91 31.56 20.44 10.34
N ALA A 92 32.56 21.28 10.09
CA ALA A 92 32.44 22.47 9.25
C ALA A 92 33.02 22.32 7.84
N LEU A 93 33.70 21.20 7.52
CA LEU A 93 34.39 21.00 6.25
C LEU A 93 33.39 20.98 5.10
N THR A 94 33.60 21.82 4.10
CA THR A 94 32.72 21.93 2.92
C THR A 94 33.41 21.53 1.62
N THR A 95 34.72 21.76 1.53
CA THR A 95 35.52 21.56 0.31
C THR A 95 36.86 20.90 0.62
N VAL A 96 37.29 20.04 -0.28
CA VAL A 96 38.55 19.31 -0.18
C VAL A 96 39.31 19.43 -1.50
N SER A 97 40.62 19.62 -1.43
CA SER A 97 41.55 19.59 -2.57
C SER A 97 42.59 18.51 -2.30
N LEU A 98 42.54 17.42 -3.08
CA LEU A 98 43.44 16.27 -2.96
C LEU A 98 44.49 16.31 -4.07
N PRO A 99 45.76 15.93 -3.80
CA PRO A 99 46.85 16.06 -4.76
C PRO A 99 46.85 14.91 -5.76
N SER A 100 47.39 15.16 -6.95
CA SER A 100 47.52 14.14 -8.01
C SER A 100 48.42 12.95 -7.63
N THR A 101 49.25 13.13 -6.60
CA THR A 101 50.18 12.14 -6.05
C THR A 101 49.54 11.16 -5.04
N LEU A 102 48.28 11.37 -4.66
CA LEU A 102 47.58 10.54 -3.69
C LEU A 102 47.20 9.16 -4.28
N THR A 103 47.62 8.07 -3.63
CA THR A 103 47.35 6.69 -4.08
C THR A 103 46.35 5.94 -3.21
N GLU A 104 46.11 6.41 -1.97
CA GLU A 104 45.28 5.71 -0.99
C GLU A 104 44.60 6.68 0.00
N ILE A 105 43.33 6.40 0.31
CA ILE A 105 42.55 7.05 1.37
C ILE A 105 42.28 6.01 2.45
N GLY A 106 42.81 6.23 3.66
CA GLY A 106 42.74 5.32 4.80
C GLY A 106 41.35 5.18 5.44
N MET A 107 41.26 4.30 6.42
CA MET A 107 40.03 3.98 7.14
C MET A 107 39.49 5.21 7.87
N GLY A 108 38.20 5.51 7.72
CA GLY A 108 37.54 6.63 8.39
C GLY A 108 38.14 8.01 8.09
N ALA A 109 38.93 8.15 7.01
CA ALA A 109 39.72 9.35 6.74
C ALA A 109 38.91 10.66 6.75
N PHE A 110 37.66 10.64 6.29
CA PHE A 110 36.70 11.76 6.25
C PHE A 110 35.39 11.41 6.98
N GLU A 111 35.42 10.42 7.89
CA GLU A 111 34.22 9.98 8.59
C GLU A 111 33.57 11.15 9.37
N ASN A 112 32.24 11.26 9.31
CA ASN A 112 31.44 12.30 9.98
C ASN A 112 31.74 13.75 9.53
N ASP A 113 32.30 13.95 8.34
CA ASP A 113 32.44 15.27 7.69
C ASP A 113 31.09 15.72 7.09
N SER A 114 30.14 16.00 7.98
CA SER A 114 28.71 16.13 7.66
C SER A 114 28.35 17.23 6.66
N LYS A 115 29.23 18.21 6.41
CA LYS A 115 29.00 19.32 5.47
C LYS A 115 29.78 19.21 4.16
N LEU A 116 30.62 18.18 4.01
CA LEU A 116 31.42 17.98 2.81
C LEU A 116 30.47 17.78 1.62
N ALA A 117 30.49 18.69 0.65
CA ALA A 117 29.48 18.71 -0.42
C ALA A 117 29.84 17.82 -1.61
N SER A 118 31.14 17.73 -1.93
CA SER A 118 31.69 16.98 -3.04
C SER A 118 33.15 16.62 -2.80
N VAL A 119 33.60 15.50 -3.37
CA VAL A 119 35.01 15.11 -3.41
C VAL A 119 35.40 14.66 -4.82
N ASP A 120 36.55 15.15 -5.29
CA ASP A 120 37.20 14.68 -6.50
C ASP A 120 38.38 13.80 -6.11
N ILE A 121 38.26 12.49 -6.31
CA ILE A 121 39.28 11.52 -5.90
C ILE A 121 40.34 11.42 -7.02
N PRO A 122 41.62 11.68 -6.72
CA PRO A 122 42.67 11.76 -7.73
C PRO A 122 42.91 10.48 -8.55
N ASP A 123 43.36 10.64 -9.79
CA ASP A 123 43.60 9.57 -10.79
C ASP A 123 44.60 8.48 -10.37
N ALA A 124 45.38 8.69 -9.31
CA ALA A 124 46.34 7.70 -8.81
C ALA A 124 45.76 6.83 -7.67
N VAL A 125 44.57 7.18 -7.14
CA VAL A 125 43.95 6.44 -6.04
C VAL A 125 43.45 5.09 -6.54
N THR A 126 43.92 4.02 -5.88
CA THR A 126 43.51 2.64 -6.21
C THR A 126 42.52 2.05 -5.20
N ARG A 127 42.46 2.63 -3.99
CA ARG A 127 41.67 2.13 -2.88
C ARG A 127 41.05 3.25 -2.04
N ILE A 128 39.79 3.05 -1.66
CA ILE A 128 39.08 3.85 -0.66
C ILE A 128 38.80 2.95 0.55
N GLY A 129 39.40 3.29 1.69
CA GLY A 129 39.39 2.47 2.90
C GLY A 129 38.05 2.37 3.61
N GLU A 130 37.97 1.43 4.55
CA GLU A 130 36.77 1.19 5.37
C GLU A 130 36.26 2.48 6.03
N GLU A 131 34.94 2.73 5.95
CA GLU A 131 34.28 3.90 6.54
C GLU A 131 34.85 5.28 6.11
N ALA A 132 35.67 5.35 5.04
CA ALA A 132 36.42 6.55 4.65
C ALA A 132 35.58 7.84 4.52
N PHE A 133 34.34 7.75 4.04
CA PHE A 133 33.37 8.84 3.93
C PHE A 133 32.04 8.51 4.64
N HIS A 134 32.08 7.63 5.65
CA HIS A 134 30.91 7.27 6.44
C HIS A 134 30.29 8.51 7.10
N ASN A 135 28.96 8.65 7.04
CA ASN A 135 28.21 9.79 7.60
C ASN A 135 28.58 11.17 7.02
N CYS A 136 29.15 11.24 5.80
CA CYS A 136 29.24 12.50 5.06
C CYS A 136 27.85 12.91 4.52
N TYR A 137 26.94 13.35 5.41
CA TYR A 137 25.54 13.64 5.07
C TYR A 137 25.36 14.71 3.99
N GLY A 138 26.31 15.64 3.88
CA GLY A 138 26.33 16.70 2.88
C GLY A 138 26.77 16.25 1.48
N LEU A 139 27.36 15.06 1.36
CA LEU A 139 28.05 14.62 0.15
C LEU A 139 27.02 14.32 -0.95
N THR A 140 27.09 15.09 -2.03
CA THR A 140 26.14 14.99 -3.16
C THR A 140 26.73 14.32 -4.38
N VAL A 141 28.05 14.46 -4.59
CA VAL A 141 28.78 14.00 -5.76
C VAL A 141 30.15 13.50 -5.34
N VAL A 142 30.54 12.35 -5.88
CA VAL A 142 31.89 11.79 -5.80
C VAL A 142 32.37 11.55 -7.22
N SER A 143 33.54 12.07 -7.56
CA SER A 143 34.23 11.74 -8.81
C SER A 143 35.22 10.62 -8.51
N PHE A 144 34.96 9.42 -9.06
CA PHE A 144 35.79 8.23 -8.87
C PHE A 144 36.84 8.13 -10.00
N PRO A 145 38.11 7.83 -9.68
CA PRO A 145 39.17 7.75 -10.68
C PRO A 145 39.12 6.41 -11.43
N ALA A 146 39.61 6.40 -12.67
CA ALA A 146 39.64 5.19 -13.49
C ALA A 146 40.56 4.08 -12.93
N SER A 147 41.52 4.44 -12.07
CA SER A 147 42.46 3.55 -11.39
C SER A 147 41.87 2.80 -10.20
N LEU A 148 40.67 3.19 -9.73
CA LEU A 148 40.09 2.63 -8.52
C LEU A 148 39.75 1.15 -8.71
N THR A 149 40.30 0.29 -7.87
CA THR A 149 40.04 -1.15 -7.87
C THR A 149 39.17 -1.59 -6.70
N ASP A 150 39.22 -0.89 -5.56
CA ASP A 150 38.57 -1.34 -4.32
C ASP A 150 37.88 -0.19 -3.58
N ILE A 151 36.60 -0.42 -3.24
CA ILE A 151 35.84 0.38 -2.27
C ILE A 151 35.55 -0.54 -1.09
N GLU A 152 36.08 -0.22 0.09
CA GLU A 152 35.97 -1.10 1.26
C GLU A 152 34.64 -0.94 2.02
N ARG A 153 34.51 -1.71 3.11
CA ARG A 153 33.31 -1.79 3.96
C ARG A 153 32.85 -0.40 4.37
N ARG A 154 31.56 -0.09 4.17
CA ARG A 154 30.90 1.16 4.59
C ARG A 154 31.57 2.46 4.12
N ALA A 155 32.42 2.43 3.08
CA ALA A 155 33.18 3.60 2.65
C ALA A 155 32.32 4.86 2.39
N PHE A 156 31.09 4.71 1.88
CA PHE A 156 30.13 5.80 1.64
C PHE A 156 28.79 5.56 2.36
N ALA A 157 28.81 4.77 3.44
CA ALA A 157 27.60 4.48 4.20
C ALA A 157 27.01 5.78 4.77
N THR A 158 25.69 5.90 4.68
CA THR A 158 24.93 7.06 5.19
C THR A 158 25.33 8.40 4.55
N CYS A 159 25.88 8.39 3.34
CA CYS A 159 25.94 9.56 2.47
C CYS A 159 24.54 9.86 1.90
N ILE A 160 23.62 10.30 2.76
CA ILE A 160 22.17 10.35 2.47
C ILE A 160 21.80 11.23 1.28
N ARG A 161 22.66 12.19 0.88
CA ARG A 161 22.44 13.12 -0.24
C ARG A 161 23.20 12.73 -1.52
N LEU A 162 23.94 11.63 -1.52
CA LEU A 162 24.72 11.18 -2.68
C LEU A 162 23.74 10.81 -3.79
N LYS A 163 23.84 11.50 -4.93
CA LYS A 163 22.87 11.35 -6.04
C LYS A 163 23.26 10.28 -7.04
N GLU A 164 24.56 10.10 -7.22
CA GLU A 164 25.10 9.16 -8.21
C GLU A 164 26.33 8.42 -7.69
N ALA A 165 26.39 7.14 -8.02
CA ALA A 165 27.54 6.26 -7.83
C ALA A 165 27.91 5.70 -9.22
N LEU A 166 28.65 6.50 -9.99
CA LEU A 166 29.14 6.14 -11.32
C LEU A 166 30.49 5.44 -11.17
N LEU A 167 30.46 4.14 -10.87
CA LEU A 167 31.66 3.38 -10.55
C LEU A 167 32.50 3.12 -11.82
N PRO A 168 33.84 3.18 -11.73
CA PRO A 168 34.73 3.08 -12.88
C PRO A 168 34.87 1.64 -13.40
N ASP A 169 35.12 1.49 -14.70
CA ASP A 169 35.22 0.19 -15.42
C ASP A 169 36.33 -0.74 -14.91
N GLY A 170 37.25 -0.26 -14.07
CA GLY A 170 38.34 -1.03 -13.47
C GLY A 170 38.03 -1.59 -12.07
N LEU A 171 36.92 -1.17 -11.45
CA LEU A 171 36.58 -1.52 -10.07
C LEU A 171 36.30 -3.03 -9.94
N GLN A 172 36.93 -3.68 -8.98
CA GLN A 172 36.86 -5.13 -8.76
C GLN A 172 36.02 -5.49 -7.54
N THR A 173 36.05 -4.65 -6.49
CA THR A 173 35.47 -4.96 -5.19
C THR A 173 34.62 -3.80 -4.67
N ILE A 174 33.39 -4.11 -4.23
CA ILE A 174 32.55 -3.22 -3.42
C ILE A 174 32.31 -3.90 -2.08
N GLY A 175 32.80 -3.32 -0.99
CA GLY A 175 32.72 -3.88 0.36
C GLY A 175 31.30 -3.88 0.94
N ALA A 176 31.13 -4.62 2.03
CA ALA A 176 29.85 -4.72 2.72
C ALA A 176 29.34 -3.34 3.17
N GLY A 177 28.09 -3.03 2.87
CA GLY A 177 27.46 -1.75 3.22
C GLY A 177 28.09 -0.52 2.58
N ALA A 178 28.92 -0.64 1.54
CA ALA A 178 29.69 0.48 0.99
C ALA A 178 28.84 1.73 0.65
N PHE A 179 27.62 1.55 0.17
CA PHE A 179 26.66 2.61 -0.17
C PHE A 179 25.32 2.44 0.56
N THR A 180 25.31 1.79 1.73
CA THR A 180 24.07 1.65 2.51
C THR A 180 23.54 3.02 2.91
N SER A 181 22.22 3.18 2.93
CA SER A 181 21.55 4.41 3.36
C SER A 181 21.89 5.65 2.52
N CYS A 182 22.31 5.48 1.27
CA CYS A 182 22.38 6.57 0.29
C CYS A 182 20.97 6.89 -0.24
N TYR A 183 20.15 7.59 0.56
CA TYR A 183 18.71 7.75 0.31
C TYR A 183 18.38 8.43 -1.03
N GLU A 184 19.18 9.42 -1.44
CA GLU A 184 18.98 10.17 -2.69
C GLU A 184 19.69 9.54 -3.91
N LEU A 185 20.26 8.32 -3.78
CA LEU A 185 20.94 7.66 -4.88
C LEU A 185 19.93 7.35 -6.01
N GLU A 186 20.11 8.00 -7.14
CA GLU A 186 19.24 7.90 -8.32
C GLU A 186 19.93 7.11 -9.43
N ARG A 187 21.23 7.34 -9.61
CA ARG A 187 22.01 6.76 -10.72
C ARG A 187 23.12 5.87 -10.20
N LEU A 188 23.00 4.58 -10.45
CA LEU A 188 24.01 3.57 -10.14
C LEU A 188 24.53 2.94 -11.43
N SER A 189 25.86 2.90 -11.58
CA SER A 189 26.53 2.17 -12.66
C SER A 189 27.48 1.15 -12.04
N LEU A 190 27.16 -0.14 -12.17
CA LEU A 190 28.02 -1.23 -11.75
C LEU A 190 28.93 -1.65 -12.92
N PRO A 191 30.25 -1.79 -12.73
CA PRO A 191 31.17 -2.08 -13.83
C PRO A 191 31.25 -3.57 -14.14
N ASN A 192 31.50 -3.92 -15.41
CA ASN A 192 31.66 -5.32 -15.85
C ASN A 192 32.91 -6.01 -15.28
N SER A 193 33.85 -5.27 -14.72
CA SER A 193 35.02 -5.81 -14.01
C SER A 193 34.71 -6.27 -12.59
N LEU A 194 33.53 -5.94 -12.05
CA LEU A 194 33.15 -6.21 -10.67
C LEU A 194 33.12 -7.72 -10.43
N ARG A 195 33.94 -8.17 -9.45
CA ARG A 195 34.07 -9.58 -9.06
C ARG A 195 33.36 -9.87 -7.75
N GLU A 196 33.41 -8.91 -6.83
CA GLU A 196 32.88 -9.07 -5.49
C GLU A 196 32.05 -7.86 -5.08
N MET A 197 30.85 -8.14 -4.57
CA MET A 197 29.96 -7.18 -3.93
C MET A 197 29.64 -7.74 -2.55
N GLY A 198 29.81 -6.92 -1.51
CA GLY A 198 29.56 -7.31 -0.13
C GLY A 198 28.08 -7.27 0.24
N GLU A 199 27.74 -7.90 1.36
CA GLU A 199 26.42 -7.84 1.99
C GLU A 199 25.97 -6.38 2.17
N SER A 200 24.68 -6.10 1.95
CA SER A 200 24.08 -4.77 2.16
C SER A 200 24.71 -3.62 1.36
N ALA A 201 25.50 -3.90 0.31
CA ALA A 201 26.28 -2.88 -0.42
C ALA A 201 25.46 -1.64 -0.83
N PHE A 202 24.19 -1.81 -1.20
CA PHE A 202 23.26 -0.74 -1.59
C PHE A 202 21.93 -0.81 -0.81
N SER A 203 21.94 -1.33 0.42
CA SER A 203 20.70 -1.41 1.21
C SER A 203 20.21 -0.03 1.62
N VAL A 204 18.88 0.13 1.77
CA VAL A 204 18.22 1.34 2.26
C VAL A 204 18.40 2.54 1.31
N CYS A 205 18.59 2.32 0.02
CA CYS A 205 18.50 3.35 -1.03
C CYS A 205 17.04 3.60 -1.45
N TYR A 206 16.19 3.99 -0.50
CA TYR A 206 14.73 3.87 -0.66
C TYR A 206 14.04 4.93 -1.55
N LYS A 207 14.60 6.13 -1.77
CA LYS A 207 13.83 7.24 -2.37
C LYS A 207 13.86 7.34 -3.89
N LYS A 208 14.99 7.04 -4.53
CA LYS A 208 15.27 7.46 -5.92
C LYS A 208 15.80 6.37 -6.84
N LEU A 209 16.32 5.27 -6.32
CA LEU A 209 16.89 4.21 -7.15
C LEU A 209 15.78 3.36 -7.78
N THR A 210 15.46 3.63 -9.05
CA THR A 210 14.33 2.98 -9.74
C THR A 210 14.69 1.78 -10.59
N GLU A 211 15.96 1.67 -10.99
CA GLU A 211 16.52 0.61 -11.84
C GLU A 211 17.96 0.29 -11.44
N ILE A 212 18.40 -0.93 -11.74
CA ILE A 212 19.77 -1.39 -11.53
C ILE A 212 20.25 -2.07 -12.80
N ASN A 213 21.38 -1.61 -13.34
CA ASN A 213 22.08 -2.26 -14.44
C ASN A 213 23.16 -3.16 -13.86
N PHE A 214 22.87 -4.46 -13.76
CA PHE A 214 23.81 -5.44 -13.26
C PHE A 214 24.90 -5.77 -14.31
N PRO A 215 26.14 -6.03 -13.88
CA PRO A 215 27.20 -6.43 -14.80
C PRO A 215 26.96 -7.84 -15.31
N ALA A 216 27.26 -8.08 -16.60
CA ALA A 216 26.96 -9.35 -17.27
C ALA A 216 27.74 -10.56 -16.71
N SER A 217 28.76 -10.32 -15.88
CA SER A 217 29.56 -11.33 -15.19
C SER A 217 29.13 -11.58 -13.74
N LEU A 218 28.08 -10.92 -13.24
CA LEU A 218 27.66 -11.06 -11.85
C LEU A 218 27.16 -12.49 -11.58
N GLU A 219 27.81 -13.19 -10.65
CA GLU A 219 27.43 -14.57 -10.29
C GLU A 219 26.47 -14.63 -9.09
N THR A 220 26.59 -13.68 -8.16
CA THR A 220 25.83 -13.67 -6.91
C THR A 220 25.29 -12.26 -6.62
N VAL A 221 24.01 -12.16 -6.30
CA VAL A 221 23.45 -11.01 -5.59
C VAL A 221 23.56 -11.30 -4.09
N PRO A 222 24.40 -10.57 -3.32
CA PRO A 222 24.65 -10.89 -1.91
C PRO A 222 23.44 -10.67 -1.01
N ASP A 223 23.56 -11.16 0.23
CA ASP A 223 22.58 -10.92 1.28
C ASP A 223 22.32 -9.41 1.46
N TYR A 224 21.05 -9.03 1.61
CA TYR A 224 20.58 -7.66 1.81
C TYR A 224 21.02 -6.61 0.76
N ALA A 225 21.67 -7.00 -0.35
CA ALA A 225 22.38 -6.07 -1.23
C ALA A 225 21.57 -4.86 -1.69
N PHE A 226 20.28 -5.03 -1.96
CA PHE A 226 19.32 -3.99 -2.35
C PHE A 226 18.07 -3.99 -1.46
N SER A 227 18.20 -4.48 -0.22
CA SER A 227 17.09 -4.46 0.75
C SER A 227 16.64 -3.02 1.00
N SER A 228 15.33 -2.80 1.05
CA SER A 228 14.70 -1.49 1.25
C SER A 228 15.06 -0.45 0.18
N CYS A 229 15.31 -0.89 -1.06
CA CYS A 229 15.28 -0.01 -2.23
C CYS A 229 13.82 0.16 -2.69
N GLU A 230 13.02 0.89 -1.91
CA GLU A 230 11.56 0.95 -2.06
C GLU A 230 11.08 1.49 -3.42
N ALA A 231 11.85 2.40 -4.03
CA ALA A 231 11.57 2.96 -5.36
C ALA A 231 11.94 2.04 -6.54
N LEU A 232 12.61 0.91 -6.30
CA LEU A 232 13.06 -0.01 -7.35
C LEU A 232 11.86 -0.66 -8.03
N THR A 233 11.68 -0.40 -9.32
CA THR A 233 10.46 -0.82 -10.05
C THR A 233 10.61 -2.12 -10.83
N SER A 234 11.83 -2.40 -11.30
CA SER A 234 12.17 -3.60 -12.08
C SER A 234 13.62 -4.01 -11.83
N ILE A 235 13.88 -5.30 -11.98
CA ILE A 235 15.24 -5.86 -11.99
C ILE A 235 15.40 -6.77 -13.19
N THR A 236 16.52 -6.64 -13.89
CA THR A 236 16.94 -7.58 -14.93
C THR A 236 18.21 -8.26 -14.47
N LEU A 237 18.08 -9.48 -13.94
CA LEU A 237 19.22 -10.26 -13.51
C LEU A 237 19.97 -10.82 -14.73
N PRO A 238 21.31 -10.75 -14.77
CA PRO A 238 22.07 -11.30 -15.88
C PRO A 238 22.07 -12.83 -15.84
N ASP A 239 22.22 -13.45 -17.02
CA ASP A 239 22.18 -14.92 -17.20
C ASP A 239 23.24 -15.67 -16.36
N SER A 240 24.31 -14.98 -15.96
CA SER A 240 25.38 -15.52 -15.12
C SER A 240 25.00 -15.71 -13.65
N VAL A 241 23.90 -15.09 -13.17
CA VAL A 241 23.53 -15.16 -11.75
C VAL A 241 23.09 -16.57 -11.40
N THR A 242 23.82 -17.18 -10.47
CA THR A 242 23.51 -18.51 -9.93
C THR A 242 22.89 -18.45 -8.54
N GLN A 243 23.06 -17.33 -7.82
CA GLN A 243 22.59 -17.17 -6.44
C GLN A 243 22.02 -15.77 -6.16
N ILE A 244 20.88 -15.73 -5.47
CA ILE A 244 20.31 -14.53 -4.87
C ILE A 244 20.32 -14.72 -3.35
N GLY A 245 20.90 -13.76 -2.63
CA GLY A 245 21.11 -13.81 -1.19
C GLY A 245 19.83 -13.63 -0.37
N LYS A 246 19.95 -13.92 0.93
CA LYS A 246 18.90 -13.70 1.93
C LYS A 246 18.52 -12.21 1.93
N ASN A 247 17.22 -11.91 1.89
CA ASN A 247 16.67 -10.55 1.87
C ASN A 247 17.25 -9.60 0.78
N ALA A 248 17.86 -10.13 -0.30
CA ALA A 248 18.57 -9.32 -1.29
C ALA A 248 17.74 -8.17 -1.89
N PHE A 249 16.43 -8.38 -2.07
CA PHE A 249 15.45 -7.40 -2.56
C PHE A 249 14.25 -7.26 -1.59
N SER A 250 14.45 -7.56 -0.30
CA SER A 250 13.38 -7.40 0.69
C SER A 250 12.97 -5.93 0.79
N ASN A 251 11.69 -5.62 0.97
CA ASN A 251 11.16 -4.24 1.03
C ASN A 251 11.40 -3.39 -0.22
N CYS A 252 11.56 -4.00 -1.41
CA CYS A 252 11.45 -3.28 -2.68
C CYS A 252 9.97 -3.06 -3.03
N LEU A 253 9.33 -2.11 -2.34
CA LEU A 253 7.87 -1.90 -2.37
C LEU A 253 7.30 -1.66 -3.77
N ALA A 254 8.04 -1.01 -4.66
CA ALA A 254 7.61 -0.71 -6.04
C ALA A 254 7.97 -1.79 -7.07
N LEU A 255 8.65 -2.88 -6.68
CA LEU A 255 9.14 -3.89 -7.62
C LEU A 255 7.97 -4.69 -8.19
N LYS A 256 7.73 -4.58 -9.51
CA LYS A 256 6.53 -5.15 -10.15
C LYS A 256 6.72 -6.55 -10.70
N THR A 257 7.89 -6.84 -11.25
CA THR A 257 8.18 -8.10 -11.92
C THR A 257 9.63 -8.51 -11.71
N VAL A 258 9.88 -9.81 -11.59
CA VAL A 258 11.23 -10.37 -11.49
C VAL A 258 11.42 -11.45 -12.55
N ALA A 259 12.41 -11.26 -13.42
CA ALA A 259 12.86 -12.29 -14.35
C ALA A 259 14.01 -13.09 -13.73
N LEU A 260 13.79 -14.38 -13.52
CA LEU A 260 14.78 -15.31 -12.97
C LEU A 260 15.60 -15.95 -14.11
N PRO A 261 16.94 -15.93 -14.03
CA PRO A 261 17.80 -16.45 -15.08
C PRO A 261 17.86 -17.98 -15.08
N ALA A 262 18.24 -18.58 -16.22
CA ALA A 262 18.29 -20.03 -16.38
C ALA A 262 19.33 -20.70 -15.46
N ALA A 263 20.44 -20.03 -15.18
CA ALA A 263 21.53 -20.54 -14.33
C ALA A 263 21.24 -20.44 -12.81
N LEU A 264 20.12 -19.82 -12.41
CA LEU A 264 19.79 -19.62 -11.00
C LEU A 264 19.54 -20.96 -10.29
N THR A 265 20.33 -21.23 -9.25
CA THR A 265 20.25 -22.47 -8.45
C THR A 265 19.88 -22.25 -7.00
N LYS A 266 19.96 -21.00 -6.51
CA LYS A 266 19.68 -20.68 -5.11
C LYS A 266 19.02 -19.30 -4.96
N ILE A 267 17.90 -19.28 -4.25
CA ILE A 267 17.23 -18.09 -3.75
C ILE A 267 17.26 -18.15 -2.23
N GLY A 268 17.86 -17.14 -1.60
CA GLY A 268 17.96 -17.02 -0.16
C GLY A 268 16.60 -16.74 0.48
N ALA A 269 16.47 -17.08 1.76
CA ALA A 269 15.26 -16.82 2.53
C ALA A 269 14.85 -15.34 2.41
N ASN A 270 13.57 -15.08 2.20
CA ASN A 270 13.00 -13.74 2.15
C ASN A 270 13.60 -12.81 1.08
N ALA A 271 14.28 -13.34 0.05
CA ALA A 271 14.92 -12.54 -1.00
C ALA A 271 13.98 -11.47 -1.60
N PHE A 272 12.68 -11.77 -1.72
CA PHE A 272 11.65 -10.87 -2.25
C PHE A 272 10.55 -10.53 -1.24
N SER A 273 10.81 -10.68 0.07
CA SER A 273 9.82 -10.37 1.12
C SER A 273 9.40 -8.89 1.08
N THR A 274 8.13 -8.60 1.38
CA THR A 274 7.57 -7.23 1.30
C THR A 274 7.66 -6.55 -0.07
N CYS A 275 7.84 -7.27 -1.18
CA CYS A 275 7.69 -6.66 -2.51
C CYS A 275 6.19 -6.50 -2.84
N LEU A 276 5.53 -5.51 -2.21
CA LEU A 276 4.07 -5.38 -2.21
C LEU A 276 3.46 -5.09 -3.59
N ALA A 277 4.24 -4.52 -4.52
CA ALA A 277 3.81 -4.31 -5.90
C ALA A 277 4.12 -5.48 -6.84
N LEU A 278 4.76 -6.56 -6.37
CA LEU A 278 5.20 -7.67 -7.22
C LEU A 278 3.98 -8.46 -7.69
N THR A 279 3.73 -8.47 -9.00
CA THR A 279 2.58 -9.17 -9.60
C THR A 279 2.95 -10.52 -10.20
N ALA A 280 4.21 -10.71 -10.60
CA ALA A 280 4.66 -11.96 -11.19
C ALA A 280 6.18 -12.17 -11.11
N PHE A 281 6.57 -13.43 -10.93
CA PHE A 281 7.85 -13.94 -11.40
C PHE A 281 7.74 -14.37 -12.86
N THR A 282 8.85 -14.31 -13.57
CA THR A 282 9.03 -14.98 -14.87
C THR A 282 10.32 -15.77 -14.81
N LEU A 283 10.40 -16.81 -15.63
CA LEU A 283 11.52 -17.74 -15.65
C LEU A 283 12.05 -17.82 -17.07
N SER A 284 13.36 -17.64 -17.22
CA SER A 284 14.02 -17.96 -18.49
C SER A 284 13.86 -19.45 -18.77
N GLU A 285 13.59 -19.81 -20.04
CA GLU A 285 13.41 -21.21 -20.46
C GLU A 285 14.57 -22.09 -19.92
N ASP A 286 14.27 -23.34 -19.54
CA ASP A 286 15.24 -24.35 -19.07
C ASP A 286 15.84 -24.20 -17.65
N ASN A 287 15.35 -23.33 -16.76
CA ASN A 287 15.82 -23.36 -15.37
C ASN A 287 15.56 -24.75 -14.71
N ALA A 288 16.61 -25.33 -14.14
CA ALA A 288 16.61 -26.70 -13.63
C ALA A 288 16.11 -26.84 -12.18
N VAL A 289 15.96 -25.75 -11.45
CA VAL A 289 15.71 -25.75 -9.99
C VAL A 289 14.35 -25.19 -9.61
N TYR A 290 13.83 -24.25 -10.40
CA TYR A 290 12.59 -23.55 -10.11
C TYR A 290 11.53 -23.75 -11.19
N ALA A 291 10.28 -23.51 -10.82
CA ALA A 291 9.15 -23.43 -11.73
C ALA A 291 8.33 -22.18 -11.41
N VAL A 292 7.70 -21.62 -12.44
CA VAL A 292 6.74 -20.52 -12.29
C VAL A 292 5.44 -20.94 -12.96
N GLU A 293 4.32 -20.76 -12.26
CA GLU A 293 2.97 -20.98 -12.78
C GLU A 293 2.08 -19.82 -12.32
N ASP A 294 1.36 -19.19 -13.24
CA ASP A 294 0.52 -18.00 -12.98
C ASP A 294 1.23 -16.85 -12.23
N GLY A 295 2.54 -16.73 -12.49
CA GLY A 295 3.42 -15.76 -11.85
C GLY A 295 3.90 -16.14 -10.45
N VAL A 296 3.44 -17.26 -9.89
CA VAL A 296 3.82 -17.79 -8.56
C VAL A 296 5.07 -18.66 -8.66
N LEU A 297 5.97 -18.51 -7.68
CA LEU A 297 7.27 -19.20 -7.66
C LEU A 297 7.21 -20.49 -6.85
N PHE A 298 7.71 -21.58 -7.44
CA PHE A 298 7.80 -22.91 -6.87
C PHE A 298 9.20 -23.51 -7.03
N ASP A 299 9.48 -24.59 -6.28
CA ASP A 299 10.53 -25.52 -6.66
C ASP A 299 10.21 -26.22 -8.00
N LYS A 300 11.21 -26.86 -8.61
CA LYS A 300 11.08 -27.44 -9.96
C LYS A 300 9.92 -28.42 -10.08
N ASP A 301 9.74 -29.26 -9.07
CA ASP A 301 8.74 -30.31 -9.03
C ASP A 301 7.35 -29.82 -8.55
N LYS A 302 7.22 -28.52 -8.23
CA LYS A 302 6.02 -27.90 -7.66
C LYS A 302 5.52 -28.61 -6.40
N THR A 303 6.44 -29.10 -5.58
CA THR A 303 6.13 -29.67 -4.26
C THR A 303 6.18 -28.61 -3.16
N THR A 304 6.79 -27.46 -3.43
CA THR A 304 6.95 -26.36 -2.47
C THR A 304 6.56 -25.04 -3.13
N LEU A 305 5.59 -24.32 -2.56
CA LEU A 305 5.29 -22.94 -2.93
C LEU A 305 6.28 -22.03 -2.20
N LEU A 306 7.11 -21.33 -2.96
CA LEU A 306 8.20 -20.50 -2.43
C LEU A 306 7.78 -19.04 -2.24
N HIS A 307 7.00 -18.49 -3.18
CA HIS A 307 6.55 -17.10 -3.09
C HIS A 307 5.33 -16.84 -3.98
N TYR A 308 4.24 -16.40 -3.36
CA TYR A 308 3.08 -15.80 -3.99
C TYR A 308 3.30 -14.28 -4.12
N PRO A 309 3.27 -13.69 -5.32
CA PRO A 309 3.47 -12.26 -5.51
C PRO A 309 2.36 -11.43 -4.84
N ALA A 310 2.73 -10.58 -3.88
CA ALA A 310 1.81 -9.81 -3.04
C ALA A 310 0.93 -8.80 -3.80
N GLY A 311 1.41 -8.29 -4.94
CA GLY A 311 0.71 -7.32 -5.79
C GLY A 311 -0.30 -7.92 -6.76
N LYS A 312 -0.46 -9.25 -6.78
CA LYS A 312 -1.55 -9.91 -7.51
C LYS A 312 -2.91 -9.39 -7.03
N THR A 313 -3.79 -9.05 -7.97
CA THR A 313 -5.09 -8.41 -7.70
C THR A 313 -6.24 -9.42 -7.64
N GLU A 314 -5.97 -10.67 -8.01
CA GLU A 314 -6.93 -11.76 -7.93
C GLU A 314 -7.38 -11.96 -6.47
N ARG A 315 -8.69 -12.03 -6.26
CA ARG A 315 -9.30 -12.19 -4.92
C ARG A 315 -9.32 -13.63 -4.46
N GLU A 316 -9.05 -14.57 -5.35
CA GLU A 316 -9.06 -16.01 -5.05
C GLU A 316 -7.83 -16.67 -5.65
N TYR A 317 -7.27 -17.63 -4.90
CA TYR A 317 -6.16 -18.45 -5.38
C TYR A 317 -6.35 -19.90 -4.93
N THR A 318 -6.09 -20.83 -5.85
CA THR A 318 -6.02 -22.26 -5.55
C THR A 318 -4.59 -22.70 -5.68
N VAL A 319 -3.99 -23.12 -4.57
CA VAL A 319 -2.64 -23.70 -4.59
C VAL A 319 -2.71 -25.02 -5.38
N PRO A 320 -1.84 -25.24 -6.39
CA PRO A 320 -1.91 -26.42 -7.25
C PRO A 320 -1.81 -27.75 -6.49
N ASP A 321 -2.55 -28.75 -6.97
CA ASP A 321 -2.40 -30.13 -6.49
C ASP A 321 -0.98 -30.64 -6.76
N GLY A 322 -0.38 -31.30 -5.77
CA GLY A 322 1.02 -31.73 -5.78
C GLY A 322 1.90 -30.91 -4.83
N VAL A 323 1.51 -29.67 -4.50
CA VAL A 323 2.17 -28.87 -3.48
C VAL A 323 1.99 -29.53 -2.10
N LYS A 324 3.10 -29.74 -1.41
CA LYS A 324 3.20 -30.38 -0.10
C LYS A 324 3.56 -29.42 1.01
N THR A 325 4.31 -28.36 0.67
CA THR A 325 4.88 -27.42 1.65
C THR A 325 4.62 -25.96 1.24
N LEU A 326 4.20 -25.14 2.21
CA LEU A 326 4.26 -23.68 2.13
C LEU A 326 5.39 -23.17 3.05
N VAL A 327 6.32 -22.41 2.50
CA VAL A 327 7.46 -21.88 3.26
C VAL A 327 7.09 -20.61 4.05
N VAL A 328 7.97 -20.19 4.96
CA VAL A 328 7.86 -18.90 5.64
C VAL A 328 7.68 -17.77 4.62
N ASN A 329 6.75 -16.85 4.89
CA ASN A 329 6.41 -15.72 4.02
C ASN A 329 5.89 -16.09 2.62
N ALA A 330 5.44 -17.33 2.40
CA ALA A 330 4.91 -17.79 1.12
C ALA A 330 3.82 -16.87 0.55
N PHE A 331 2.94 -16.32 1.39
CA PHE A 331 1.87 -15.39 1.00
C PHE A 331 2.05 -13.97 1.53
N ARG A 332 3.27 -13.61 1.95
CA ARG A 332 3.47 -12.40 2.74
C ARG A 332 3.01 -11.14 2.03
N GLY A 333 2.11 -10.41 2.68
CA GLY A 333 1.60 -9.13 2.17
C GLY A 333 0.59 -9.25 1.03
N ALA A 334 0.08 -10.44 0.72
CA ALA A 334 -0.98 -10.62 -0.28
C ALA A 334 -2.27 -9.90 0.18
N SER A 335 -2.39 -8.63 -0.20
CA SER A 335 -3.36 -7.67 0.32
C SER A 335 -4.69 -7.63 -0.45
N HIS A 336 -4.78 -8.38 -1.55
CA HIS A 336 -5.99 -8.53 -2.34
C HIS A 336 -6.63 -9.92 -2.25
N LEU A 337 -5.90 -10.90 -1.73
CA LEU A 337 -6.32 -12.30 -1.68
C LEU A 337 -7.33 -12.54 -0.55
N LYS A 338 -8.61 -12.73 -0.91
CA LYS A 338 -9.72 -12.97 0.03
C LYS A 338 -10.00 -14.45 0.29
N THR A 339 -9.88 -15.30 -0.71
CA THR A 339 -10.12 -16.75 -0.57
C THR A 339 -8.90 -17.54 -1.01
N LEU A 340 -8.43 -18.45 -0.16
CA LEU A 340 -7.33 -19.36 -0.47
C LEU A 340 -7.80 -20.81 -0.37
N THR A 341 -7.65 -21.57 -1.45
CA THR A 341 -7.88 -23.02 -1.48
C THR A 341 -6.56 -23.75 -1.33
N LEU A 342 -6.44 -24.58 -0.28
CA LEU A 342 -5.29 -25.43 -0.01
C LEU A 342 -5.54 -26.85 -0.55
N PRO A 343 -4.55 -27.51 -1.17
CA PRO A 343 -4.75 -28.75 -1.90
C PRO A 343 -4.75 -29.95 -0.96
N ALA A 344 -5.24 -31.09 -1.44
CA ALA A 344 -5.26 -32.33 -0.67
C ALA A 344 -3.85 -32.86 -0.35
N SER A 345 -2.88 -32.53 -1.22
CA SER A 345 -1.47 -32.93 -1.09
C SER A 345 -0.68 -32.17 -0.03
N LEU A 346 -1.22 -31.08 0.52
CA LEU A 346 -0.50 -30.23 1.46
C LEU A 346 -0.33 -30.96 2.80
N THR A 347 0.92 -31.15 3.20
CA THR A 347 1.28 -31.89 4.43
C THR A 347 2.04 -31.04 5.43
N ASP A 348 2.67 -29.95 5.00
CA ASP A 348 3.51 -29.11 5.84
C ASP A 348 3.30 -27.62 5.55
N MET A 349 3.40 -26.81 6.58
CA MET A 349 3.17 -25.37 6.52
C MET A 349 3.94 -24.68 7.64
N ASP A 350 4.77 -23.71 7.23
CA ASP A 350 5.52 -22.85 8.15
C ASP A 350 4.59 -21.88 8.89
N ASP A 351 4.90 -21.61 10.16
CA ASP A 351 4.10 -20.75 11.03
C ASP A 351 4.01 -19.29 10.54
N GLY A 352 4.96 -18.87 9.69
CA GLY A 352 4.99 -17.56 9.08
C GLY A 352 4.49 -17.52 7.64
N ALA A 353 3.84 -18.57 7.13
CA ALA A 353 3.41 -18.65 5.73
C ALA A 353 2.47 -17.50 5.30
N PHE A 354 1.66 -16.98 6.25
CA PHE A 354 0.65 -15.94 6.00
C PHE A 354 0.96 -14.59 6.66
N ILE A 355 2.21 -14.32 7.05
CA ILE A 355 2.57 -13.05 7.69
C ILE A 355 2.08 -11.86 6.85
N SER A 356 1.41 -10.91 7.49
CA SER A 356 0.86 -9.69 6.90
C SER A 356 -0.15 -9.91 5.77
N THR A 357 -0.84 -11.05 5.76
CA THR A 357 -1.91 -11.38 4.80
C THR A 357 -3.27 -10.93 5.33
N HIS A 358 -3.43 -9.63 5.61
CA HIS A 358 -4.60 -9.07 6.31
C HIS A 358 -5.91 -9.11 5.52
N SER A 359 -5.86 -9.48 4.23
CA SER A 359 -7.04 -9.47 3.36
C SER A 359 -7.78 -10.81 3.28
N LEU A 360 -7.19 -11.87 3.86
CA LEU A 360 -7.71 -13.22 3.72
C LEU A 360 -8.96 -13.41 4.58
N GLU A 361 -10.10 -13.63 3.93
CA GLU A 361 -11.41 -13.77 4.56
C GLU A 361 -11.82 -15.23 4.74
N LYS A 362 -11.35 -16.11 3.85
CA LYS A 362 -11.78 -17.51 3.80
C LYS A 362 -10.65 -18.45 3.41
N ILE A 363 -10.54 -19.57 4.13
CA ILE A 363 -9.75 -20.74 3.72
C ILE A 363 -10.70 -21.84 3.26
N VAL A 364 -10.33 -22.51 2.17
CA VAL A 364 -10.96 -23.74 1.70
C VAL A 364 -9.93 -24.85 1.73
N LEU A 365 -10.27 -25.99 2.32
CA LEU A 365 -9.47 -27.21 2.21
C LEU A 365 -10.06 -28.09 1.11
N ALA A 366 -9.24 -28.48 0.14
CA ALA A 366 -9.63 -29.46 -0.86
C ALA A 366 -10.00 -30.80 -0.23
N GLU A 367 -10.94 -31.52 -0.85
CA GLU A 367 -11.37 -32.83 -0.39
C GLU A 367 -10.19 -33.80 -0.30
N GLY A 368 -10.05 -34.47 0.85
CA GLY A 368 -8.97 -35.42 1.09
C GLY A 368 -7.71 -34.83 1.73
N ASN A 369 -7.67 -33.54 2.07
CA ASN A 369 -6.59 -33.04 2.93
C ASN A 369 -6.69 -33.69 4.32
N THR A 370 -5.63 -34.38 4.75
CA THR A 370 -5.57 -35.08 6.04
C THR A 370 -4.64 -34.41 7.06
N ALA A 371 -3.89 -33.38 6.67
CA ALA A 371 -2.90 -32.73 7.53
C ALA A 371 -3.46 -31.49 8.23
N PHE A 372 -4.56 -30.91 7.73
CA PHE A 372 -5.17 -29.70 8.26
C PHE A 372 -6.68 -29.85 8.42
N VAL A 373 -7.28 -29.03 9.28
CA VAL A 373 -8.72 -28.99 9.53
C VAL A 373 -9.20 -27.56 9.75
N LEU A 374 -10.45 -27.29 9.36
CA LEU A 374 -11.13 -26.01 9.60
C LEU A 374 -12.17 -26.13 10.71
N GLU A 375 -12.23 -25.13 11.59
CA GLU A 375 -13.31 -24.95 12.56
C GLU A 375 -13.74 -23.48 12.59
N GLY A 376 -14.96 -23.18 12.11
CA GLY A 376 -15.42 -21.81 11.98
C GLY A 376 -14.51 -20.91 11.12
N ASN A 377 -13.93 -21.48 10.05
CA ASN A 377 -12.88 -20.92 9.17
C ASN A 377 -11.48 -20.73 9.78
N ARG A 378 -11.26 -21.03 11.07
CA ARG A 378 -9.90 -21.12 11.63
C ARG A 378 -9.18 -22.36 11.12
N LEU A 379 -7.93 -22.18 10.72
CA LEU A 379 -7.07 -23.25 10.23
C LEU A 379 -6.22 -23.83 11.36
N TYR A 380 -6.29 -25.14 11.51
CA TYR A 380 -5.49 -25.92 12.44
C TYR A 380 -4.74 -27.04 11.71
N ASP A 381 -3.72 -27.59 12.34
CA ASP A 381 -3.24 -28.93 12.02
C ASP A 381 -4.32 -29.98 12.31
N SER A 382 -4.19 -31.18 11.74
CA SER A 382 -5.19 -32.26 11.86
C SER A 382 -5.47 -32.66 13.32
N GLY A 383 -4.49 -32.52 14.20
CA GLY A 383 -4.61 -32.82 15.64
C GLY A 383 -5.21 -31.69 16.47
N LYS A 384 -5.45 -30.50 15.88
CA LYS A 384 -5.79 -29.26 16.59
C LYS A 384 -4.82 -28.93 17.72
N THR A 385 -3.54 -29.25 17.51
CA THR A 385 -2.43 -28.93 18.43
C THR A 385 -1.80 -27.58 18.12
N ARG A 386 -2.00 -27.08 16.90
CA ARG A 386 -1.46 -25.84 16.38
C ARG A 386 -2.56 -25.01 15.75
N LEU A 387 -2.80 -23.81 16.28
CA LEU A 387 -3.59 -22.79 15.59
C LEU A 387 -2.68 -22.11 14.56
N ILE A 388 -3.00 -22.25 13.28
CA ILE A 388 -2.18 -21.77 12.18
C ILE A 388 -2.63 -20.39 11.72
N LEU A 389 -3.94 -20.21 11.52
CA LEU A 389 -4.49 -18.95 11.01
C LEU A 389 -5.94 -18.74 11.46
N GLN A 390 -6.24 -17.55 11.98
CA GLN A 390 -7.56 -16.95 12.02
C GLN A 390 -7.67 -15.97 10.83
N PRO A 391 -8.44 -16.29 9.77
CA PRO A 391 -8.67 -15.35 8.67
C PRO A 391 -9.39 -14.08 9.14
N GLN A 392 -9.06 -12.94 8.54
CA GLN A 392 -9.57 -11.61 8.92
C GLN A 392 -11.02 -11.34 8.51
N GLY A 393 -11.59 -12.19 7.65
CA GLY A 393 -13.03 -12.18 7.38
C GLY A 393 -13.87 -12.65 8.57
N LEU A 394 -13.24 -13.21 9.60
CA LEU A 394 -13.86 -13.55 10.87
C LEU A 394 -13.67 -12.41 11.86
N TYR A 395 -14.73 -11.66 12.10
CA TYR A 395 -14.73 -10.53 13.03
C TYR A 395 -15.00 -10.95 14.48
N ASP A 396 -14.43 -12.09 14.87
CA ASP A 396 -14.59 -12.62 16.20
C ASP A 396 -14.02 -11.60 17.21
N LEU A 397 -14.90 -10.99 18.00
CA LEU A 397 -14.54 -10.19 19.16
C LEU A 397 -14.04 -11.08 20.29
N VAL A 398 -14.36 -12.38 20.26
CA VAL A 398 -13.88 -13.36 21.20
C VAL A 398 -13.39 -14.60 20.47
N ILE A 399 -12.16 -15.02 20.74
CA ILE A 399 -11.59 -16.26 20.20
C ILE A 399 -11.43 -17.28 21.32
N ARG A 400 -11.89 -18.50 21.06
CA ARG A 400 -11.85 -19.63 21.99
C ARG A 400 -10.86 -20.66 21.47
N ILE A 401 -9.79 -20.86 22.23
CA ILE A 401 -8.67 -21.71 21.86
C ILE A 401 -8.80 -23.04 22.62
N PRO A 402 -9.05 -24.15 21.91
CA PRO A 402 -9.26 -25.46 22.53
C PRO A 402 -8.07 -25.92 23.37
N ALA A 403 -8.33 -26.75 24.38
CA ALA A 403 -7.30 -27.29 25.27
C ALA A 403 -6.25 -28.16 24.53
N THR A 404 -6.57 -28.65 23.33
CA THR A 404 -5.64 -29.40 22.49
C THR A 404 -4.54 -28.53 21.90
N VAL A 405 -4.77 -27.22 21.76
CA VAL A 405 -3.82 -26.29 21.14
C VAL A 405 -2.68 -26.01 22.12
N THR A 406 -1.49 -26.48 21.76
CA THR A 406 -0.24 -26.26 22.50
C THR A 406 0.69 -25.27 21.80
N HIS A 407 0.37 -24.85 20.57
CA HIS A 407 1.14 -23.89 19.79
C HIS A 407 0.25 -22.90 19.02
N ILE A 408 0.61 -21.62 19.04
CA ILE A 408 0.00 -20.56 18.22
C ILE A 408 1.05 -20.08 17.22
N ALA A 409 0.78 -20.21 15.92
CA ALA A 409 1.70 -19.78 14.86
C ALA A 409 1.90 -18.25 14.84
N ALA A 410 3.01 -17.80 14.26
CA ALA A 410 3.41 -16.38 14.17
C ALA A 410 2.35 -15.50 13.47
N CYS A 411 1.65 -16.03 12.47
CA CYS A 411 0.59 -15.30 11.75
C CYS A 411 -0.83 -15.57 12.30
N ALA A 412 -0.97 -16.40 13.34
CA ALA A 412 -2.25 -16.99 13.70
C ALA A 412 -3.34 -15.98 14.04
N LEU A 413 -2.98 -14.88 14.72
CA LEU A 413 -3.89 -13.82 15.17
C LEU A 413 -3.49 -12.44 14.61
N GLU A 414 -2.62 -12.43 13.60
CA GLU A 414 -2.20 -11.19 12.93
C GLU A 414 -3.36 -10.61 12.12
N GLY A 415 -3.72 -9.35 12.39
CA GLY A 415 -4.87 -8.60 11.90
C GLY A 415 -6.09 -8.56 12.83
N CYS A 416 -6.09 -9.30 13.95
CA CYS A 416 -7.22 -9.34 14.91
C CYS A 416 -7.32 -8.07 15.80
N GLU A 417 -7.38 -6.89 15.18
CA GLU A 417 -7.29 -5.56 15.80
C GLU A 417 -8.50 -5.16 16.67
N LEU A 418 -9.56 -5.98 16.66
CA LEU A 418 -10.82 -5.69 17.34
C LEU A 418 -11.09 -6.63 18.51
N LEU A 419 -10.19 -7.61 18.70
CA LEU A 419 -10.35 -8.70 19.63
C LEU A 419 -10.52 -8.16 21.05
N GLN A 420 -11.61 -8.54 21.71
CA GLN A 420 -11.93 -8.15 23.09
C GLN A 420 -11.43 -9.20 24.08
N ALA A 421 -11.52 -10.49 23.75
CA ALA A 421 -11.10 -11.54 24.64
C ALA A 421 -10.52 -12.77 23.94
N LEU A 422 -9.53 -13.38 24.59
CA LEU A 422 -8.98 -14.69 24.25
C LEU A 422 -9.27 -15.65 25.39
N TYR A 423 -9.92 -16.77 25.10
CA TYR A 423 -10.17 -17.83 26.08
C TYR A 423 -9.34 -19.07 25.74
N PHE A 424 -8.42 -19.43 26.63
CA PHE A 424 -7.62 -20.63 26.53
C PHE A 424 -8.18 -21.72 27.42
N TYR A 425 -8.56 -22.85 26.81
CA TYR A 425 -9.09 -24.00 27.55
C TYR A 425 -8.00 -24.97 28.04
N GLY A 426 -6.74 -24.75 27.67
CA GLY A 426 -5.61 -25.60 28.05
C GLY A 426 -4.46 -24.81 28.67
N ASP A 427 -3.37 -25.53 28.97
CA ASP A 427 -2.12 -24.97 29.47
C ASP A 427 -1.59 -23.86 28.55
N LEU A 428 -0.73 -22.99 29.09
CA LEU A 428 -0.10 -21.90 28.32
C LEU A 428 0.59 -22.46 27.06
N PRO A 429 0.15 -22.11 25.84
CA PRO A 429 0.76 -22.62 24.63
C PRO A 429 2.09 -21.92 24.34
N ALA A 430 2.90 -22.53 23.49
CA ALA A 430 4.00 -21.83 22.83
C ALA A 430 3.46 -20.84 21.80
N PHE A 431 4.13 -19.69 21.66
CA PHE A 431 3.77 -18.65 20.70
C PHE A 431 4.89 -18.51 19.68
N GLY A 432 4.53 -18.45 18.39
CA GLY A 432 5.40 -17.97 17.34
C GLY A 432 5.77 -16.50 17.56
N GLU A 433 6.87 -16.08 16.95
CA GLU A 433 7.31 -14.68 16.99
C GLU A 433 6.20 -13.76 16.45
N ASN A 434 5.89 -12.65 17.14
CA ASN A 434 4.86 -11.69 16.72
C ASN A 434 3.41 -12.25 16.66
N ALA A 435 3.13 -13.40 17.27
CA ALA A 435 1.81 -14.05 17.21
C ALA A 435 0.65 -13.15 17.68
N LEU A 436 0.90 -12.15 18.54
CA LEU A 436 -0.09 -11.19 19.03
C LEU A 436 0.18 -9.74 18.59
N TYR A 437 1.07 -9.49 17.63
CA TYR A 437 1.56 -8.15 17.30
C TYR A 437 0.46 -7.10 17.02
N SER A 438 -0.64 -7.51 16.39
CA SER A 438 -1.79 -6.65 16.07
C SER A 438 -2.96 -6.79 17.04
N VAL A 439 -2.83 -7.62 18.08
CA VAL A 439 -3.90 -7.85 19.07
C VAL A 439 -3.89 -6.70 20.08
N PRO A 440 -5.00 -5.97 20.27
CA PRO A 440 -5.04 -4.80 21.15
C PRO A 440 -4.56 -5.11 22.56
N SER A 441 -3.79 -4.21 23.17
CA SER A 441 -3.39 -4.35 24.58
C SER A 441 -4.58 -4.34 25.56
N THR A 442 -5.76 -3.92 25.10
CA THR A 442 -7.02 -3.98 25.83
C THR A 442 -7.71 -5.34 25.77
N THR A 443 -7.23 -6.29 24.96
CA THR A 443 -7.76 -7.65 24.89
C THR A 443 -7.56 -8.37 26.23
N ALA A 444 -8.65 -8.83 26.83
CA ALA A 444 -8.61 -9.63 28.05
C ALA A 444 -8.22 -11.08 27.73
N VAL A 445 -7.24 -11.63 28.45
CA VAL A 445 -6.84 -13.03 28.29
C VAL A 445 -7.41 -13.84 29.45
N TYR A 446 -8.08 -14.93 29.13
CA TYR A 446 -8.67 -15.86 30.08
C TYR A 446 -8.07 -17.24 29.90
N HIS A 447 -7.81 -17.95 31.00
CA HIS A 447 -7.47 -19.37 30.96
C HIS A 447 -8.34 -20.19 31.90
N ALA A 448 -8.56 -21.46 31.55
CA ALA A 448 -9.31 -22.38 32.37
C ALA A 448 -8.66 -22.56 33.75
N SER A 449 -9.48 -22.70 34.80
CA SER A 449 -8.98 -22.80 36.18
C SER A 449 -8.12 -24.03 36.46
N ASP A 450 -8.20 -25.06 35.62
CA ASP A 450 -7.38 -26.28 35.65
C ASP A 450 -6.17 -26.23 34.69
N ALA A 451 -6.01 -25.16 33.92
CA ALA A 451 -4.86 -24.94 33.04
C ALA A 451 -3.62 -24.44 33.81
N ASN A 452 -2.45 -24.90 33.37
CA ASN A 452 -1.15 -24.67 33.99
C ASN A 452 -0.28 -23.70 33.17
N GLY A 453 0.75 -23.15 33.82
CA GLY A 453 1.75 -22.29 33.16
C GLY A 453 1.36 -20.82 33.03
N TRP A 454 0.14 -20.45 33.42
CA TRP A 454 -0.35 -19.06 33.40
C TRP A 454 0.07 -18.29 34.66
N GLY A 455 0.40 -17.01 34.48
CA GLY A 455 0.54 -16.02 35.56
C GLY A 455 -0.53 -14.93 35.44
N ASP A 456 -0.47 -13.89 36.28
CA ASP A 456 -1.45 -12.79 36.26
C ASP A 456 -1.35 -11.88 35.02
N THR A 457 -0.25 -12.02 34.26
CA THR A 457 -0.01 -11.28 33.02
C THR A 457 0.63 -12.18 31.97
N LEU A 458 0.41 -11.86 30.70
CA LEU A 458 1.09 -12.44 29.55
C LEU A 458 1.79 -11.30 28.81
N THR A 459 3.11 -11.35 28.67
CA THR A 459 3.86 -10.35 27.89
C THR A 459 4.48 -11.03 26.68
N LEU A 460 4.08 -10.57 25.49
CA LEU A 460 4.55 -11.06 24.20
C LEU A 460 4.82 -9.84 23.31
N ASP A 461 5.95 -9.86 22.58
CA ASP A 461 6.31 -8.83 21.59
C ASP A 461 6.28 -7.39 22.12
N GLY A 462 6.54 -7.21 23.42
CA GLY A 462 6.51 -5.90 24.09
C GLY A 462 5.13 -5.43 24.57
N THR A 463 4.08 -6.20 24.33
CA THR A 463 2.71 -5.93 24.79
C THR A 463 2.37 -6.81 25.99
N THR A 464 1.80 -6.22 27.04
CA THR A 464 1.37 -6.93 28.25
C THR A 464 -0.16 -7.00 28.32
N TYR A 465 -0.69 -8.21 28.44
CA TYR A 465 -2.11 -8.52 28.58
C TYR A 465 -2.43 -8.90 30.03
N THR A 466 -3.59 -8.49 30.52
CA THR A 466 -4.12 -8.96 31.80
C THR A 466 -4.68 -10.37 31.64
N VAL A 467 -4.29 -11.28 32.53
CA VAL A 467 -4.72 -12.67 32.52
C VAL A 467 -5.66 -12.94 33.69
N SER A 468 -6.74 -13.67 33.46
CA SER A 468 -7.71 -14.06 34.49
C SER A 468 -8.18 -15.50 34.32
N THR A 469 -8.63 -16.13 35.40
CA THR A 469 -9.17 -17.49 35.37
C THR A 469 -10.66 -17.49 35.02
N PHE A 470 -11.13 -18.57 34.38
CA PHE A 470 -12.55 -18.88 34.22
C PHE A 470 -12.85 -20.36 34.50
N ASP A 471 -14.12 -20.65 34.81
CA ASP A 471 -14.60 -22.03 34.91
C ASP A 471 -14.94 -22.56 33.52
N ALA A 472 -14.14 -23.49 33.01
CA ALA A 472 -14.32 -24.08 31.69
C ALA A 472 -15.61 -24.91 31.55
N ALA A 473 -16.21 -25.35 32.66
CA ALA A 473 -17.48 -26.05 32.68
C ALA A 473 -18.69 -25.09 32.68
N ALA A 474 -18.47 -23.80 32.99
CA ALA A 474 -19.53 -22.81 32.97
C ALA A 474 -19.81 -22.34 31.53
N PRO A 475 -21.09 -22.26 31.12
CA PRO A 475 -21.43 -21.68 29.82
C PRO A 475 -21.02 -20.20 29.80
N ILE A 476 -20.25 -19.83 28.78
CA ILE A 476 -19.89 -18.43 28.52
C ILE A 476 -21.04 -17.82 27.73
N ASP A 477 -21.63 -16.74 28.26
CA ASP A 477 -22.65 -15.98 27.55
C ASP A 477 -22.03 -15.40 26.26
N PRO A 478 -22.52 -15.75 25.06
CA PRO A 478 -21.96 -15.24 23.80
C PRO A 478 -22.30 -13.77 23.57
N ILE A 479 -23.17 -13.18 24.40
CA ILE A 479 -23.57 -11.78 24.31
C ILE A 479 -22.64 -10.91 25.14
N LEU A 480 -22.00 -9.95 24.48
CA LEU A 480 -21.07 -9.01 25.09
C LEU A 480 -21.77 -7.78 25.67
N PHE A 481 -22.75 -7.26 24.95
CA PHE A 481 -23.48 -6.05 25.31
C PHE A 481 -24.98 -6.29 25.12
N ARG A 482 -25.82 -5.69 25.97
CA ARG A 482 -27.28 -5.72 25.80
C ARG A 482 -27.94 -4.54 26.46
N GLY A 483 -29.11 -4.18 25.95
CA GLY A 483 -29.94 -3.12 26.52
C GLY A 483 -31.40 -3.23 26.10
N THR A 484 -32.20 -2.31 26.63
CA THR A 484 -33.62 -2.16 26.30
C THR A 484 -33.85 -0.79 25.66
N LEU A 485 -34.84 -0.70 24.78
CA LEU A 485 -35.32 0.55 24.20
C LEU A 485 -36.75 0.82 24.66
N ASP A 486 -37.24 2.01 24.38
CA ASP A 486 -38.67 2.33 24.54
C ASP A 486 -39.55 1.38 23.71
N GLY A 487 -40.81 1.22 24.11
CA GLY A 487 -41.76 0.35 23.42
C GLY A 487 -41.56 -1.15 23.64
N GLY A 488 -40.66 -1.54 24.57
CA GLY A 488 -40.43 -2.95 24.91
C GLY A 488 -39.52 -3.68 23.93
N LEU A 489 -38.74 -2.93 23.13
CA LEU A 489 -37.70 -3.49 22.27
C LEU A 489 -36.42 -3.75 23.08
N SER A 490 -35.60 -4.67 22.60
CA SER A 490 -34.30 -4.99 23.21
C SER A 490 -33.23 -5.15 22.14
N TRP A 491 -31.98 -4.95 22.53
CA TRP A 491 -30.83 -5.17 21.65
C TRP A 491 -29.70 -5.89 22.38
N ASP A 492 -28.88 -6.61 21.62
CA ASP A 492 -27.62 -7.19 22.08
C ASP A 492 -26.57 -7.20 20.97
N ILE A 493 -25.30 -7.25 21.38
CA ILE A 493 -24.16 -7.46 20.50
C ILE A 493 -23.46 -8.75 20.94
N ASP A 494 -23.33 -9.71 20.03
CA ASP A 494 -22.68 -10.99 20.29
C ASP A 494 -21.15 -10.96 20.07
N GLU A 495 -20.50 -12.09 20.36
CA GLU A 495 -19.06 -12.31 20.19
C GLU A 495 -18.56 -12.20 18.74
N LYS A 496 -19.44 -12.13 17.75
CA LYS A 496 -19.12 -11.94 16.32
C LYS A 496 -19.35 -10.50 15.85
N GLY A 497 -19.75 -9.61 16.76
CA GLY A 497 -20.11 -8.23 16.42
C GLY A 497 -21.48 -8.11 15.74
N THR A 498 -22.39 -9.07 15.95
CA THR A 498 -23.77 -9.00 15.45
C THR A 498 -24.60 -8.16 16.41
N LEU A 499 -25.00 -6.95 16.00
CA LEU A 499 -26.01 -6.17 16.71
C LEU A 499 -27.40 -6.69 16.33
N THR A 500 -28.09 -7.34 17.27
CA THR A 500 -29.45 -7.85 17.04
C THR A 500 -30.49 -7.01 17.76
N ILE A 501 -31.53 -6.56 17.05
CA ILE A 501 -32.65 -5.79 17.59
C ILE A 501 -33.92 -6.63 17.56
N ARG A 502 -34.58 -6.77 18.71
CA ARG A 502 -35.77 -7.64 18.91
C ARG A 502 -36.94 -6.86 19.48
N GLY A 503 -38.14 -7.35 19.23
CA GLY A 503 -39.39 -6.84 19.78
C GLY A 503 -40.43 -6.61 18.69
N THR A 504 -41.47 -5.82 18.99
CA THR A 504 -42.50 -5.48 18.02
C THR A 504 -42.80 -3.99 18.06
N GLY A 505 -42.85 -3.35 16.89
CA GLY A 505 -43.16 -1.93 16.73
C GLY A 505 -42.01 -1.10 16.17
N ALA A 506 -42.12 0.21 16.31
CA ALA A 506 -41.18 1.19 15.75
C ALA A 506 -39.96 1.37 16.66
N MET A 507 -38.76 1.34 16.09
CA MET A 507 -37.55 1.78 16.77
C MET A 507 -37.61 3.31 17.00
N PRO A 508 -37.15 3.82 18.15
CA PRO A 508 -37.09 5.25 18.42
C PRO A 508 -36.12 5.97 17.47
N SER A 509 -36.34 7.28 17.28
CA SER A 509 -35.40 8.16 16.58
C SER A 509 -34.40 8.76 17.57
N TYR A 510 -33.17 8.95 17.12
CA TYR A 510 -32.07 9.55 17.88
C TYR A 510 -31.53 10.80 17.19
N ASN A 511 -30.69 11.60 17.86
CA ASN A 511 -29.76 12.47 17.13
C ASN A 511 -28.52 11.67 16.71
N GLU A 512 -27.67 12.29 15.90
CA GLU A 512 -26.38 11.71 15.53
C GLU A 512 -25.59 11.28 16.78
N ARG A 513 -25.07 10.04 16.76
CA ARG A 513 -24.21 9.48 17.80
C ARG A 513 -24.87 9.23 19.17
N GLU A 514 -26.20 9.26 19.23
CA GLU A 514 -26.96 9.04 20.48
C GLU A 514 -27.62 7.65 20.58
N ALA A 515 -27.56 6.83 19.53
CA ALA A 515 -28.10 5.47 19.58
C ALA A 515 -27.37 4.63 20.66
N PRO A 516 -28.06 3.75 21.42
CA PRO A 516 -27.47 3.05 22.57
C PRO A 516 -26.24 2.19 22.29
N TRP A 517 -26.08 1.75 21.03
CA TRP A 517 -24.95 0.93 20.58
C TRP A 517 -23.83 1.75 19.93
N TYR A 518 -23.96 3.08 19.84
CA TYR A 518 -22.99 3.92 19.13
C TYR A 518 -21.57 3.82 19.71
N GLU A 519 -21.41 3.76 21.04
CA GLU A 519 -20.10 3.55 21.69
C GLU A 519 -19.45 2.19 21.38
N HIS A 520 -20.22 1.26 20.81
CA HIS A 520 -19.75 -0.03 20.33
C HIS A 520 -19.72 -0.11 18.80
N GLY A 521 -19.95 1.00 18.09
CA GLY A 521 -20.11 1.04 16.64
C GLY A 521 -18.93 0.47 15.86
N ASP A 522 -17.72 0.73 16.33
CA ASP A 522 -16.48 0.20 15.72
C ASP A 522 -16.40 -1.34 15.79
N ARG A 523 -17.21 -1.99 16.63
CA ARG A 523 -17.24 -3.45 16.86
C ARG A 523 -18.38 -4.15 16.12
N ILE A 524 -19.34 -3.38 15.59
CA ILE A 524 -20.53 -3.94 14.93
C ILE A 524 -20.17 -4.25 13.48
N ARG A 525 -20.49 -5.48 13.05
CA ARG A 525 -20.14 -6.00 11.71
C ARG A 525 -21.36 -6.42 10.92
N HIS A 526 -22.37 -6.91 11.63
CA HIS A 526 -23.69 -7.18 11.09
C HIS A 526 -24.75 -6.53 11.96
N ILE A 527 -25.78 -5.96 11.33
CA ILE A 527 -26.97 -5.48 12.02
C ILE A 527 -28.11 -6.44 11.65
N ASP A 528 -28.67 -7.14 12.63
CA ASP A 528 -29.82 -8.02 12.47
C ASP A 528 -31.07 -7.40 13.09
N ILE A 529 -31.98 -6.92 12.25
CA ILE A 529 -33.27 -6.38 12.68
C ILE A 529 -34.31 -7.48 12.54
N GLN A 530 -34.85 -7.93 13.68
CA GLN A 530 -35.72 -9.11 13.70
C GLN A 530 -37.17 -8.79 13.31
N GLU A 531 -37.88 -9.83 12.89
CA GLU A 531 -39.30 -9.77 12.56
C GLU A 531 -40.14 -9.18 13.70
N GLY A 532 -41.12 -8.35 13.35
CA GLY A 532 -41.95 -7.59 14.28
C GLY A 532 -41.56 -6.11 14.36
N ILE A 533 -40.32 -5.74 13.99
CA ILE A 533 -39.92 -4.34 13.87
C ILE A 533 -40.55 -3.72 12.62
N THR A 534 -41.24 -2.58 12.80
CA THR A 534 -42.01 -1.93 11.73
C THR A 534 -41.35 -0.67 11.19
N GLU A 535 -40.51 0.00 12.00
CA GLU A 535 -39.82 1.23 11.59
C GLU A 535 -38.41 1.31 12.15
N ILE A 536 -37.46 1.83 11.36
CA ILE A 536 -36.12 2.24 11.82
C ILE A 536 -36.11 3.76 11.95
N GLY A 537 -36.00 4.27 13.19
CA GLY A 537 -35.98 5.71 13.47
C GLY A 537 -34.73 6.43 12.94
N MET A 538 -34.73 7.76 13.02
CA MET A 538 -33.63 8.59 12.53
C MET A 538 -32.32 8.26 13.23
N TYR A 539 -31.22 8.24 12.47
CA TYR A 539 -29.83 8.10 12.93
C TYR A 539 -29.50 6.86 13.78
N ASN A 540 -30.32 5.80 13.72
CA ASN A 540 -30.11 4.57 14.49
C ASN A 540 -28.74 3.93 14.23
N PHE A 541 -28.32 3.85 12.96
CA PHE A 541 -27.08 3.19 12.54
C PHE A 541 -26.12 4.19 11.88
N PHE A 542 -26.21 5.46 12.27
CA PHE A 542 -25.33 6.50 11.81
C PHE A 542 -23.86 6.17 12.12
N ALA A 543 -23.00 6.23 11.11
CA ALA A 543 -21.56 6.05 11.23
C ALA A 543 -21.09 4.74 11.89
N LEU A 544 -21.87 3.65 11.79
CA LEU A 544 -21.44 2.33 12.26
C LEU A 544 -20.56 1.61 11.23
N SER A 545 -19.64 0.76 11.71
CA SER A 545 -18.73 -0.05 10.88
C SER A 545 -19.36 -1.37 10.38
N ALA A 546 -20.69 -1.44 10.35
CA ALA A 546 -21.41 -2.62 9.91
C ALA A 546 -21.21 -2.82 8.41
N ARG A 547 -20.79 -4.01 8.00
CA ARG A 547 -20.61 -4.38 6.58
C ARG A 547 -21.89 -4.85 5.92
N SER A 548 -22.83 -5.33 6.73
CA SER A 548 -24.10 -5.90 6.25
C SER A 548 -25.23 -5.65 7.24
N VAL A 549 -26.45 -5.67 6.71
CA VAL A 549 -27.69 -5.51 7.48
C VAL A 549 -28.75 -6.49 6.99
N SER A 550 -29.46 -7.11 7.93
CA SER A 550 -30.67 -7.90 7.68
C SER A 550 -31.89 -7.08 8.07
N LEU A 551 -32.80 -6.87 7.12
CA LEU A 551 -34.05 -6.13 7.31
C LEU A 551 -35.24 -7.10 7.24
N PRO A 552 -36.20 -7.04 8.18
CA PRO A 552 -37.32 -7.97 8.24
C PRO A 552 -38.45 -7.56 7.31
N ASP A 553 -39.31 -8.50 6.93
CA ASP A 553 -40.47 -8.22 6.08
C ASP A 553 -41.53 -7.38 6.80
N SER A 554 -41.57 -7.39 8.14
CA SER A 554 -42.45 -6.49 8.91
C SER A 554 -42.11 -5.00 8.75
N LEU A 555 -40.93 -4.65 8.23
CA LEU A 555 -40.44 -3.28 8.15
C LEU A 555 -41.17 -2.48 7.06
N THR A 556 -41.82 -1.38 7.45
CA THR A 556 -42.56 -0.50 6.53
C THR A 556 -41.88 0.84 6.29
N THR A 557 -41.06 1.31 7.24
CA THR A 557 -40.43 2.65 7.19
C THR A 557 -38.97 2.62 7.62
N ILE A 558 -38.10 3.28 6.87
CA ILE A 558 -36.74 3.65 7.28
C ILE A 558 -36.65 5.17 7.24
N HIS A 559 -36.43 5.81 8.40
CA HIS A 559 -36.39 7.26 8.50
C HIS A 559 -35.06 7.84 7.99
N SER A 560 -35.05 9.14 7.70
CA SER A 560 -33.84 9.86 7.26
C SER A 560 -32.69 9.71 8.26
N GLY A 561 -31.45 9.63 7.78
CA GLY A 561 -30.29 9.48 8.65
C GLY A 561 -29.97 8.05 9.09
N ALA A 562 -30.89 7.10 8.93
CA ALA A 562 -30.83 5.79 9.57
C ALA A 562 -29.50 5.04 9.37
N PHE A 563 -28.96 5.02 8.15
CA PHE A 563 -27.67 4.41 7.79
C PHE A 563 -26.68 5.45 7.23
N SER A 564 -26.86 6.75 7.50
CA SER A 564 -25.93 7.74 6.96
C SER A 564 -24.51 7.53 7.49
N ASN A 565 -23.51 7.75 6.63
CA ASN A 565 -22.10 7.54 6.95
C ASN A 565 -21.75 6.09 7.33
N ALA A 566 -22.54 5.09 6.94
CA ALA A 566 -22.16 3.69 7.13
C ALA A 566 -20.98 3.32 6.20
N PHE A 567 -19.76 3.63 6.66
CA PHE A 567 -18.54 3.61 5.85
C PHE A 567 -18.15 2.24 5.32
N ASP A 568 -18.58 1.19 6.03
CA ASP A 568 -18.23 -0.19 5.71
C ASP A 568 -19.36 -0.98 5.07
N LEU A 569 -20.57 -0.44 4.96
CA LEU A 569 -21.74 -1.15 4.45
C LEU A 569 -21.55 -1.47 2.96
N GLU A 570 -21.45 -2.76 2.63
CA GLU A 570 -21.12 -3.22 1.27
C GLU A 570 -22.38 -3.41 0.40
N SER A 571 -23.49 -3.83 1.02
CA SER A 571 -24.78 -4.05 0.36
C SER A 571 -25.97 -3.88 1.31
N ILE A 572 -27.15 -3.58 0.77
CA ILE A 572 -28.41 -3.55 1.51
C ILE A 572 -29.55 -4.14 0.69
N HIS A 573 -30.41 -4.95 1.33
CA HIS A 573 -31.60 -5.54 0.71
C HIS A 573 -32.86 -4.94 1.33
N LEU A 574 -33.65 -4.21 0.53
CA LEU A 574 -34.90 -3.61 0.99
C LEU A 574 -36.03 -4.66 1.02
N PRO A 575 -36.73 -4.84 2.16
CA PRO A 575 -37.65 -5.96 2.37
C PRO A 575 -39.01 -5.75 1.68
N LYS A 576 -39.86 -6.78 1.71
CA LYS A 576 -41.11 -6.84 0.96
C LYS A 576 -42.09 -5.70 1.28
N ASN A 577 -42.28 -5.36 2.55
CA ASN A 577 -43.32 -4.40 2.95
C ASN A 577 -42.81 -2.98 3.17
N LEU A 578 -41.55 -2.68 2.80
CA LEU A 578 -40.99 -1.34 2.92
C LEU A 578 -41.69 -0.40 1.92
N ILE A 579 -42.35 0.64 2.44
CA ILE A 579 -43.10 1.61 1.64
C ILE A 579 -42.59 3.05 1.79
N SER A 580 -41.72 3.31 2.77
CA SER A 580 -41.17 4.64 3.03
C SER A 580 -39.68 4.55 3.36
N LEU A 581 -38.88 5.35 2.64
CA LEU A 581 -37.44 5.48 2.79
C LEU A 581 -37.12 6.97 2.86
N GLY A 582 -36.53 7.41 3.97
CA GLY A 582 -36.13 8.80 4.18
C GLY A 582 -35.07 9.23 3.17
N TYR A 583 -35.11 10.51 2.78
CA TYR A 583 -34.27 11.06 1.72
C TYR A 583 -32.76 10.87 1.92
N SER A 584 -32.30 10.87 3.18
CA SER A 584 -30.90 10.64 3.57
C SER A 584 -30.67 9.31 4.29
N ALA A 585 -31.62 8.36 4.21
CA ALA A 585 -31.53 7.10 4.93
C ALA A 585 -30.26 6.30 4.62
N ILE A 586 -29.75 6.40 3.38
CA ILE A 586 -28.53 5.73 2.90
C ILE A 586 -27.61 6.79 2.26
N TYR A 587 -27.24 7.79 3.06
CA TYR A 587 -26.41 8.93 2.64
C TYR A 587 -24.93 8.69 2.96
N ALA A 588 -24.00 9.10 2.09
CA ALA A 588 -22.56 8.97 2.28
C ALA A 588 -22.09 7.56 2.71
N CYS A 589 -22.44 6.52 1.95
CA CYS A 589 -22.06 5.12 2.22
C CYS A 589 -20.98 4.63 1.23
N PRO A 590 -19.70 5.02 1.36
CA PRO A 590 -18.68 4.91 0.31
C PRO A 590 -18.31 3.49 -0.15
N LYS A 591 -18.60 2.44 0.64
CA LYS A 591 -18.37 1.04 0.24
C LYS A 591 -19.63 0.34 -0.28
N LEU A 592 -20.77 1.03 -0.30
CA LEU A 592 -22.02 0.44 -0.76
C LEU A 592 -21.96 0.28 -2.28
N THR A 593 -21.85 -0.97 -2.74
CA THR A 593 -21.71 -1.30 -4.17
C THR A 593 -23.05 -1.66 -4.81
N THR A 594 -24.01 -2.12 -4.00
CA THR A 594 -25.30 -2.59 -4.49
C THR A 594 -26.44 -2.38 -3.49
N ILE A 595 -27.57 -1.93 -4.01
CA ILE A 595 -28.85 -1.87 -3.31
C ILE A 595 -29.79 -2.83 -4.03
N THR A 596 -30.32 -3.82 -3.31
CA THR A 596 -31.29 -4.78 -3.86
C THR A 596 -32.65 -4.60 -3.21
N VAL A 597 -33.71 -5.04 -3.88
CA VAL A 597 -35.08 -4.90 -3.38
C VAL A 597 -35.81 -6.24 -3.55
N HIS A 598 -36.59 -6.64 -2.55
CA HIS A 598 -37.45 -7.81 -2.64
C HIS A 598 -38.41 -7.70 -3.84
N GLY A 599 -38.59 -8.77 -4.62
CA GLY A 599 -39.34 -8.74 -5.89
C GLY A 599 -40.80 -8.29 -5.73
N ASP A 600 -41.44 -8.68 -4.62
CA ASP A 600 -42.81 -8.28 -4.27
C ASP A 600 -42.94 -6.88 -3.64
N ASN A 601 -41.85 -6.11 -3.49
CA ASN A 601 -41.94 -4.78 -2.90
C ASN A 601 -42.83 -3.87 -3.79
N PRO A 602 -43.83 -3.18 -3.22
CA PRO A 602 -44.80 -2.41 -4.00
C PRO A 602 -44.33 -1.02 -4.42
N VAL A 603 -43.28 -0.46 -3.79
CA VAL A 603 -42.86 0.94 -3.95
C VAL A 603 -41.51 1.08 -4.65
N TYR A 604 -40.59 0.15 -4.41
CA TYR A 604 -39.20 0.23 -4.85
C TYR A 604 -38.83 -0.87 -5.83
N ALA A 605 -37.84 -0.60 -6.66
CA ALA A 605 -37.18 -1.57 -7.52
C ALA A 605 -35.66 -1.33 -7.50
N SER A 606 -34.90 -2.40 -7.70
CA SER A 606 -33.47 -2.31 -7.98
C SER A 606 -33.21 -2.74 -9.41
N ARG A 607 -32.35 -1.99 -10.10
CA ARG A 607 -31.85 -2.33 -11.43
C ARG A 607 -30.34 -2.11 -11.43
N ASP A 608 -29.58 -3.15 -11.75
CA ASP A 608 -28.11 -3.15 -11.76
C ASP A 608 -27.47 -2.67 -10.44
N GLY A 609 -28.18 -2.91 -9.32
CA GLY A 609 -27.77 -2.48 -7.98
C GLY A 609 -28.13 -1.03 -7.64
N VAL A 610 -28.79 -0.28 -8.54
CA VAL A 610 -29.25 1.10 -8.35
C VAL A 610 -30.72 1.11 -7.93
N LEU A 611 -31.08 1.99 -6.99
CA LEU A 611 -32.41 2.05 -6.39
C LEU A 611 -33.33 3.05 -7.10
N TYR A 612 -34.54 2.60 -7.42
CA TYR A 612 -35.60 3.36 -8.07
C TYR A 612 -36.96 3.18 -7.39
N THR A 613 -37.94 3.98 -7.79
CA THR A 613 -39.35 3.62 -7.64
C THR A 613 -39.70 2.37 -8.46
N LYS A 614 -40.79 1.69 -8.11
CA LYS A 614 -41.20 0.40 -8.68
C LYS A 614 -41.37 0.43 -10.21
N ASP A 615 -41.85 1.56 -10.72
CA ASP A 615 -42.07 1.84 -12.13
C ASP A 615 -40.83 2.39 -12.87
N LEU A 616 -39.69 2.49 -12.17
CA LEU A 616 -38.42 3.08 -12.63
C LEU A 616 -38.49 4.56 -13.03
N SER A 617 -39.59 5.27 -12.70
CA SER A 617 -39.80 6.67 -13.07
C SER A 617 -38.97 7.66 -12.24
N HIS A 618 -38.46 7.24 -11.08
CA HIS A 618 -37.63 8.07 -10.21
C HIS A 618 -36.39 7.30 -9.74
N LEU A 619 -35.20 7.85 -9.99
CA LEU A 619 -33.93 7.33 -9.45
C LEU A 619 -33.75 7.87 -8.02
N ILE A 620 -33.69 6.98 -7.06
CA ILE A 620 -33.61 7.33 -5.63
C ILE A 620 -32.16 7.36 -5.15
N ARG A 621 -31.37 6.33 -5.49
CA ARG A 621 -29.99 6.22 -5.02
C ARG A 621 -29.12 5.36 -5.92
N TYR A 622 -28.02 5.93 -6.35
CA TYR A 622 -26.87 5.25 -6.90
C TYR A 622 -25.91 4.88 -5.76
N PRO A 623 -25.43 3.62 -5.65
CA PRO A 623 -24.52 3.22 -4.59
C PRO A 623 -23.15 3.92 -4.71
N ASN A 624 -22.70 4.62 -3.66
CA ASN A 624 -21.46 5.41 -3.70
C ASN A 624 -20.23 4.57 -4.07
N GLY A 625 -20.16 3.31 -3.60
CA GLY A 625 -19.01 2.42 -3.80
C GLY A 625 -19.03 1.64 -5.11
N LYS A 626 -20.04 1.83 -5.96
CA LYS A 626 -20.11 1.16 -7.27
C LYS A 626 -18.96 1.65 -8.16
N GLU A 627 -18.23 0.70 -8.75
CA GLU A 627 -16.98 0.97 -9.48
C GLU A 627 -17.19 1.35 -10.95
N ASP A 628 -18.44 1.46 -11.42
CA ASP A 628 -18.73 1.82 -12.81
C ASP A 628 -18.27 3.26 -13.10
N THR A 629 -17.56 3.43 -14.21
CA THR A 629 -17.08 4.73 -14.69
C THR A 629 -18.13 5.46 -15.54
N LEU A 630 -19.08 4.71 -16.12
CA LEU A 630 -20.17 5.20 -16.95
C LEU A 630 -21.51 4.72 -16.39
N PHE A 631 -22.47 5.63 -16.28
CA PHE A 631 -23.84 5.28 -15.94
C PHE A 631 -24.84 5.79 -16.99
N ILE A 632 -25.69 4.89 -17.49
CA ILE A 632 -26.75 5.21 -18.45
C ILE A 632 -28.09 5.13 -17.75
N LEU A 633 -28.83 6.24 -17.76
CA LEU A 633 -30.11 6.32 -17.10
C LEU A 633 -31.19 5.55 -17.90
N PRO A 634 -31.98 4.67 -17.25
CA PRO A 634 -33.09 3.98 -17.89
C PRO A 634 -34.08 4.93 -18.57
N ALA A 635 -34.57 4.57 -19.76
CA ALA A 635 -35.47 5.39 -20.57
C ALA A 635 -36.80 5.78 -19.89
N GLN A 636 -37.23 5.01 -18.88
CA GLN A 636 -38.45 5.26 -18.12
C GLN A 636 -38.27 6.35 -17.05
N THR A 637 -37.03 6.67 -16.65
CA THR A 637 -36.75 7.55 -15.53
C THR A 637 -37.03 9.01 -15.85
N LYS A 638 -38.04 9.59 -15.20
CA LYS A 638 -38.46 10.98 -15.37
C LYS A 638 -37.75 11.93 -14.42
N THR A 639 -37.31 11.46 -13.26
CA THR A 639 -36.78 12.32 -12.22
C THR A 639 -35.60 11.69 -11.47
N ILE A 640 -34.66 12.52 -11.04
CA ILE A 640 -33.50 12.13 -10.21
C ILE A 640 -33.66 12.74 -8.82
N GLY A 641 -33.54 11.90 -7.79
CA GLY A 641 -33.70 12.26 -6.38
C GLY A 641 -32.56 13.08 -5.78
N GLU A 642 -32.81 13.64 -4.60
CA GLU A 642 -31.83 14.39 -3.82
C GLU A 642 -30.68 13.47 -3.39
N TYR A 643 -29.43 13.93 -3.52
CA TYR A 643 -28.21 13.15 -3.27
C TYR A 643 -28.08 11.84 -4.07
N ALA A 644 -28.88 11.65 -5.13
CA ALA A 644 -28.96 10.39 -5.86
C ALA A 644 -27.60 9.81 -6.28
N PHE A 645 -26.65 10.64 -6.71
CA PHE A 645 -25.29 10.30 -7.13
C PHE A 645 -24.22 10.89 -6.21
N GLU A 646 -24.58 11.27 -4.98
CA GLU A 646 -23.65 11.93 -4.06
C GLU A 646 -22.40 11.08 -3.79
N MET A 647 -21.21 11.72 -3.74
CA MET A 647 -19.94 11.09 -3.39
C MET A 647 -19.66 9.75 -4.11
N THR A 648 -19.81 9.70 -5.42
CA THR A 648 -19.45 8.54 -6.27
C THR A 648 -18.01 8.72 -6.81
N PRO A 649 -16.98 8.07 -6.22
CA PRO A 649 -15.58 8.35 -6.52
C PRO A 649 -15.08 7.64 -7.78
N CYS A 650 -15.85 6.74 -8.39
CA CYS A 650 -15.49 6.04 -9.62
C CYS A 650 -16.25 6.55 -10.84
N LEU A 651 -17.44 7.14 -10.63
CA LEU A 651 -18.29 7.60 -11.72
C LEU A 651 -17.66 8.81 -12.41
N GLU A 652 -17.42 8.70 -13.71
CA GLU A 652 -16.82 9.75 -14.53
C GLU A 652 -17.83 10.35 -15.50
N GLU A 653 -18.77 9.55 -16.02
CA GLU A 653 -19.73 9.97 -17.04
C GLU A 653 -21.15 9.48 -16.76
N VAL A 654 -22.15 10.33 -17.07
CA VAL A 654 -23.57 9.99 -16.95
C VAL A 654 -24.35 10.39 -18.19
N VAL A 655 -25.18 9.49 -18.70
CA VAL A 655 -25.99 9.70 -19.90
C VAL A 655 -27.48 9.68 -19.54
N PHE A 656 -28.19 10.75 -19.92
CA PHE A 656 -29.62 10.93 -19.71
C PHE A 656 -30.39 10.86 -21.03
N HIS A 657 -31.47 10.10 -21.03
CA HIS A 657 -32.40 10.00 -22.16
C HIS A 657 -33.27 11.26 -22.32
N ALA A 658 -33.98 11.35 -23.45
CA ALA A 658 -34.71 12.55 -23.83
C ALA A 658 -35.95 12.87 -22.97
N GLY A 659 -36.45 11.89 -22.23
CA GLY A 659 -37.64 12.01 -21.40
C GLY A 659 -37.37 12.40 -19.94
N LEU A 660 -36.15 12.79 -19.57
CA LEU A 660 -35.83 13.27 -18.22
C LEU A 660 -36.45 14.66 -17.99
N GLU A 661 -37.22 14.81 -16.91
CA GLU A 661 -38.01 16.02 -16.62
C GLU A 661 -37.39 16.86 -15.50
N LYS A 662 -36.77 16.24 -14.48
CA LYS A 662 -36.26 16.95 -13.30
C LYS A 662 -35.06 16.30 -12.63
N ILE A 663 -34.12 17.12 -12.17
CA ILE A 663 -32.99 16.74 -11.32
C ILE A 663 -33.12 17.49 -9.99
N ALA A 664 -33.26 16.77 -8.88
CA ALA A 664 -33.43 17.38 -7.57
C ALA A 664 -32.14 18.08 -7.08
N HIS A 665 -32.28 18.80 -5.97
CA HIS A 665 -31.17 19.48 -5.32
C HIS A 665 -30.07 18.50 -4.90
N LEU A 666 -28.82 18.95 -4.94
CA LEU A 666 -27.65 18.18 -4.47
C LEU A 666 -27.51 16.78 -5.08
N ALA A 667 -28.13 16.51 -6.24
CA ALA A 667 -28.17 15.17 -6.83
C ALA A 667 -26.78 14.60 -7.15
N PHE A 668 -25.80 15.45 -7.47
CA PHE A 668 -24.42 15.08 -7.79
C PHE A 668 -23.41 15.65 -6.78
N ASP A 669 -23.85 15.91 -5.55
CA ASP A 669 -23.01 16.56 -4.53
C ASP A 669 -21.67 15.83 -4.27
N PHE A 670 -20.59 16.59 -4.14
CA PHE A 670 -19.21 16.14 -3.90
C PHE A 670 -18.63 15.10 -4.89
N ASN A 671 -19.10 15.04 -6.14
CA ASN A 671 -18.51 14.19 -7.18
C ASN A 671 -17.25 14.78 -7.82
N ARG A 672 -16.08 14.41 -7.30
CA ARG A 672 -14.80 14.94 -7.78
C ARG A 672 -14.26 14.29 -9.05
N THR A 673 -14.78 13.12 -9.42
CA THR A 673 -14.36 12.35 -10.60
C THR A 673 -15.27 12.54 -11.80
N LEU A 674 -16.47 13.10 -11.59
CA LEU A 674 -17.43 13.34 -12.66
C LEU A 674 -16.89 14.38 -13.65
N LYS A 675 -16.71 13.95 -14.89
CA LYS A 675 -16.17 14.74 -16.02
C LYS A 675 -17.27 15.19 -16.97
N GLY A 676 -18.24 14.32 -17.27
CA GLY A 676 -19.23 14.56 -18.32
C GLY A 676 -20.66 14.16 -17.94
N VAL A 677 -21.64 14.99 -18.28
CA VAL A 677 -23.06 14.66 -18.18
C VAL A 677 -23.76 14.97 -19.50
N TYR A 678 -24.37 13.95 -20.11
CA TYR A 678 -24.91 14.02 -21.46
C TYR A 678 -26.44 14.02 -21.44
N PHE A 679 -27.05 15.03 -22.03
CA PHE A 679 -28.50 15.21 -22.10
C PHE A 679 -29.01 15.00 -23.52
N HIS A 680 -29.87 13.98 -23.72
CA HIS A 680 -30.48 13.72 -25.02
C HIS A 680 -31.74 14.57 -25.28
N GLY A 681 -32.33 15.17 -24.24
CA GLY A 681 -33.62 15.86 -24.29
C GLY A 681 -33.54 17.37 -24.14
N ASP A 682 -34.72 17.97 -24.00
CA ASP A 682 -34.86 19.37 -23.59
C ASP A 682 -34.28 19.58 -22.17
N LEU A 683 -33.98 20.84 -21.80
CA LEU A 683 -33.41 21.17 -20.49
C LEU A 683 -34.36 20.72 -19.36
N PRO A 684 -33.96 19.81 -18.45
CA PRO A 684 -34.80 19.43 -17.31
C PRO A 684 -34.84 20.53 -16.25
N GLU A 685 -35.83 20.46 -15.35
CA GLU A 685 -35.87 21.32 -14.17
C GLU A 685 -34.71 20.96 -13.23
N PHE A 686 -33.86 21.94 -12.87
CA PHE A 686 -32.78 21.76 -11.92
C PHE A 686 -33.18 22.26 -10.52
N GLY A 687 -32.88 21.44 -9.51
CA GLY A 687 -32.88 21.85 -8.11
C GLY A 687 -31.70 22.76 -7.77
N TYR A 688 -31.62 23.13 -6.49
CA TYR A 688 -30.51 23.95 -5.98
C TYR A 688 -29.22 23.11 -5.83
N LEU A 689 -28.07 23.67 -6.18
CA LEU A 689 -26.75 23.05 -5.94
C LEU A 689 -26.58 21.63 -6.50
N VAL A 690 -27.18 21.33 -7.66
CA VAL A 690 -27.16 19.97 -8.25
C VAL A 690 -25.74 19.39 -8.36
N PHE A 691 -24.76 20.20 -8.76
CA PHE A 691 -23.36 19.81 -8.96
C PHE A 691 -22.40 20.41 -7.92
N ASP A 692 -22.88 20.66 -6.69
CA ASP A 692 -22.00 21.19 -5.64
C ASP A 692 -20.84 20.23 -5.34
N GLY A 693 -19.69 20.78 -4.97
CA GLY A 693 -18.46 20.01 -4.73
C GLY A 693 -17.84 19.29 -5.96
N CYS A 694 -18.47 19.36 -7.15
CA CYS A 694 -17.91 18.81 -8.38
C CYS A 694 -16.73 19.64 -8.91
N LYS A 695 -15.79 19.01 -9.63
CA LYS A 695 -14.63 19.69 -10.21
C LYS A 695 -14.60 19.53 -11.73
N ASN A 696 -14.75 20.65 -12.46
CA ASN A 696 -14.60 20.71 -13.93
C ASN A 696 -15.54 19.77 -14.70
N VAL A 697 -16.79 19.63 -14.27
CA VAL A 697 -17.81 18.86 -15.01
C VAL A 697 -18.26 19.62 -16.26
N THR A 698 -18.38 18.93 -17.39
CA THR A 698 -18.94 19.47 -18.64
C THR A 698 -20.34 18.91 -18.88
N LEU A 699 -21.28 19.80 -19.17
CA LEU A 699 -22.64 19.42 -19.54
C LEU A 699 -22.76 19.45 -21.07
N TYR A 700 -23.15 18.32 -21.64
CA TYR A 700 -23.31 18.12 -23.07
C TYR A 700 -24.80 18.00 -23.40
N HIS A 701 -25.27 18.67 -24.44
CA HIS A 701 -26.64 18.50 -24.95
C HIS A 701 -26.67 18.42 -26.47
N LEU A 702 -27.70 17.76 -27.03
CA LEU A 702 -27.92 17.72 -28.47
C LEU A 702 -28.29 19.09 -29.05
N GLU A 703 -27.87 19.35 -30.29
CA GLU A 703 -28.32 20.52 -31.05
C GLU A 703 -29.84 20.50 -31.26
N ASN A 704 -30.47 21.67 -31.26
CA ASN A 704 -31.91 21.87 -31.45
C ASN A 704 -32.83 21.36 -30.31
N ARG A 705 -32.31 21.17 -29.10
CA ARG A 705 -33.11 20.93 -27.89
C ARG A 705 -33.56 22.24 -27.24
N SER A 706 -34.79 22.26 -26.73
CA SER A 706 -35.42 23.44 -26.13
C SER A 706 -34.84 23.71 -24.74
N GLY A 707 -34.79 24.99 -24.34
CA GLY A 707 -34.36 25.40 -23.00
C GLY A 707 -32.84 25.58 -22.83
N TRP A 708 -32.03 24.99 -23.69
CA TRP A 708 -30.57 25.16 -23.70
C TRP A 708 -30.17 26.47 -24.40
N THR A 709 -30.36 27.62 -23.73
CA THR A 709 -29.87 28.93 -24.21
C THR A 709 -28.68 29.40 -23.36
N SER A 710 -27.63 29.98 -23.99
CA SER A 710 -26.37 30.56 -23.44
C SER A 710 -26.33 30.97 -21.93
N PRO A 711 -25.16 30.92 -21.25
CA PRO A 711 -24.91 30.20 -19.98
C PRO A 711 -25.34 30.91 -18.68
N THR A 712 -26.22 31.90 -18.72
CA THR A 712 -26.54 32.77 -17.56
C THR A 712 -27.94 32.61 -17.00
N GLN A 713 -28.51 31.40 -17.02
CA GLN A 713 -29.56 31.09 -16.04
C GLN A 713 -28.88 30.71 -14.73
N ASP A 714 -29.28 31.39 -13.65
CA ASP A 714 -28.86 31.19 -12.26
C ASP A 714 -29.18 29.76 -11.76
N LEU A 715 -28.50 28.77 -12.33
CA LEU A 715 -28.32 27.43 -11.74
C LEU A 715 -27.32 27.49 -10.57
N TYR A 716 -26.72 28.67 -10.35
CA TYR A 716 -25.57 28.91 -9.51
C TYR A 716 -26.01 29.47 -8.14
N GLY A 717 -26.16 28.60 -7.15
CA GLY A 717 -25.91 29.01 -5.77
C GLY A 717 -24.46 29.50 -5.68
N ASP A 718 -24.20 30.57 -4.93
CA ASP A 718 -23.00 31.43 -4.94
C ASP A 718 -21.59 30.78 -4.76
N ARG A 719 -21.38 29.47 -4.92
CA ARG A 719 -20.08 28.79 -4.70
C ARG A 719 -19.79 27.51 -5.52
N ILE A 720 -19.94 27.46 -6.85
CA ILE A 720 -19.44 26.32 -7.67
C ILE A 720 -18.54 26.78 -8.84
N PRO A 721 -17.42 26.08 -9.17
CA PRO A 721 -16.52 26.41 -10.29
C PRO A 721 -17.15 26.18 -11.67
N THR A 722 -16.56 26.78 -12.70
CA THR A 722 -16.94 26.77 -14.13
C THR A 722 -17.33 25.39 -14.68
N ALA A 723 -18.63 25.09 -14.76
CA ALA A 723 -19.13 24.10 -15.70
C ALA A 723 -19.08 24.70 -17.12
N SER A 724 -18.47 24.00 -18.06
CA SER A 724 -18.51 24.37 -19.48
C SER A 724 -19.66 23.66 -20.20
N PHE A 725 -20.26 24.32 -21.19
CA PHE A 725 -21.24 23.72 -22.08
C PHE A 725 -20.53 23.28 -23.37
N GLY A 726 -20.73 22.03 -23.80
CA GLY A 726 -20.23 21.49 -25.06
C GLY A 726 -21.38 21.10 -25.99
N LEU A 727 -21.24 21.40 -27.28
CA LEU A 727 -22.12 20.89 -28.35
C LEU A 727 -21.46 19.67 -28.99
N PHE A 728 -22.26 18.68 -29.38
CA PHE A 728 -21.80 17.54 -30.17
C PHE A 728 -22.69 17.35 -31.41
N ASP A 729 -22.04 17.04 -32.53
CA ASP A 729 -22.61 17.04 -33.88
C ASP A 729 -23.33 15.72 -34.18
N TYR A 730 -24.44 15.78 -34.93
CA TYR A 730 -25.32 14.64 -35.20
C TYR A 730 -25.66 14.53 -36.69
N ASP A 731 -25.37 13.37 -37.30
CA ASP A 731 -25.78 13.05 -38.66
C ASP A 731 -27.13 12.30 -38.65
N GLN A 732 -28.17 12.95 -39.20
CA GLN A 732 -29.55 12.46 -39.18
C GLN A 732 -29.80 11.38 -40.24
N SER A 733 -29.69 10.09 -39.91
CA SER A 733 -30.32 9.03 -40.73
C SER A 733 -30.54 7.68 -40.02
N GLY A 734 -31.62 7.54 -39.25
CA GLY A 734 -32.06 6.24 -38.71
C GLY A 734 -33.20 6.39 -37.69
N GLY A 735 -34.12 5.40 -37.58
CA GLY A 735 -35.27 5.46 -36.67
C GLY A 735 -34.89 5.50 -35.19
N GLU A 736 -35.80 6.04 -34.35
CA GLU A 736 -35.56 6.43 -32.94
C GLU A 736 -34.84 5.36 -32.09
N ASP A 737 -35.14 4.08 -32.29
CA ASP A 737 -34.57 3.01 -31.46
C ASP A 737 -33.10 2.64 -31.83
N VAL A 738 -32.76 2.54 -33.12
CA VAL A 738 -31.38 2.24 -33.59
C VAL A 738 -30.44 3.45 -33.41
N MET A 739 -31.02 4.65 -33.32
CA MET A 739 -30.30 5.90 -33.14
C MET A 739 -29.66 6.05 -31.76
N ASP A 740 -30.22 5.45 -30.70
CA ASP A 740 -29.65 5.57 -29.35
C ASP A 740 -28.29 4.88 -29.21
N LEU A 741 -28.06 3.76 -29.91
CA LEU A 741 -26.82 2.97 -29.83
C LEU A 741 -25.63 3.59 -30.59
N LEU A 742 -25.87 4.06 -31.82
CA LEU A 742 -24.85 4.74 -32.64
C LEU A 742 -24.48 6.10 -32.05
N THR A 743 -25.44 6.80 -31.47
CA THR A 743 -25.22 8.07 -30.77
C THR A 743 -24.42 7.84 -29.49
N LEU A 744 -24.76 6.83 -28.68
CA LEU A 744 -23.99 6.44 -27.50
C LEU A 744 -22.55 6.02 -27.86
N ALA A 745 -22.37 5.23 -28.93
CA ALA A 745 -21.04 4.81 -29.38
C ALA A 745 -20.18 5.98 -29.88
N ASN A 746 -20.79 7.00 -30.49
CA ASN A 746 -20.08 8.22 -30.91
C ASN A 746 -19.81 9.16 -29.72
N ILE A 747 -20.74 9.29 -28.76
CA ILE A 747 -20.56 10.06 -27.52
C ILE A 747 -19.36 9.53 -26.71
N LEU A 748 -19.31 8.22 -26.48
CA LEU A 748 -18.23 7.58 -25.72
C LEU A 748 -16.88 7.62 -26.47
N LYS A 749 -16.91 7.80 -27.80
CA LYS A 749 -15.74 7.94 -28.66
C LYS A 749 -15.21 9.38 -28.68
N ASP A 750 -16.08 10.39 -28.69
CA ASP A 750 -15.71 11.80 -28.75
C ASP A 750 -15.36 12.39 -27.38
N GLY A 751 -15.91 11.82 -26.29
CA GLY A 751 -15.55 12.16 -24.90
C GLY A 751 -14.14 11.73 -24.49
N GLY A 752 -13.50 10.81 -25.23
CA GLY A 752 -12.08 10.44 -25.04
C GLY A 752 -11.74 9.69 -23.74
N HIS A 753 -12.73 9.24 -22.97
CA HIS A 753 -12.54 8.75 -21.59
C HIS A 753 -13.09 7.34 -21.30
N CYS A 754 -13.71 6.66 -22.27
CA CYS A 754 -14.25 5.29 -22.10
C CYS A 754 -13.46 4.24 -22.89
N THR A 755 -13.38 3.01 -22.37
CA THR A 755 -12.74 1.90 -23.08
C THR A 755 -13.71 1.27 -24.08
N ALA A 756 -13.18 0.58 -25.11
CA ALA A 756 -14.02 -0.17 -26.05
C ALA A 756 -14.88 -1.24 -25.37
N PHE A 757 -14.45 -1.77 -24.22
CA PHE A 757 -15.19 -2.75 -23.43
C PHE A 757 -16.43 -2.15 -22.76
N ASP A 758 -16.30 -0.94 -22.21
CA ASP A 758 -17.42 -0.21 -21.57
C ASP A 758 -18.52 0.10 -22.60
N ILE A 759 -18.10 0.51 -23.80
CA ILE A 759 -18.99 0.79 -24.94
C ILE A 759 -19.76 -0.48 -25.35
N ILE A 760 -19.06 -1.60 -25.50
CA ILE A 760 -19.67 -2.88 -25.90
C ILE A 760 -20.66 -3.37 -24.83
N THR A 761 -20.31 -3.26 -23.56
CA THR A 761 -21.16 -3.69 -22.43
C THR A 761 -22.44 -2.86 -22.37
N ALA A 762 -22.32 -1.54 -22.49
CA ALA A 762 -23.47 -0.63 -22.54
C ALA A 762 -24.41 -0.95 -23.71
N ILE A 763 -23.85 -1.22 -24.89
CA ILE A 763 -24.59 -1.63 -26.09
C ILE A 763 -25.33 -2.95 -25.85
N GLN A 764 -24.66 -3.94 -25.26
CA GLN A 764 -25.25 -5.26 -24.97
C GLN A 764 -26.40 -5.19 -23.96
N THR A 765 -26.28 -4.37 -22.92
CA THR A 765 -27.36 -4.14 -21.95
C THR A 765 -28.59 -3.54 -22.62
N ILE A 766 -28.42 -2.50 -23.44
CA ILE A 766 -29.52 -1.86 -24.18
C ILE A 766 -30.20 -2.84 -25.14
N LEU A 767 -29.42 -3.66 -25.87
CA LEU A 767 -29.94 -4.66 -26.80
C LEU A 767 -30.70 -5.79 -26.09
N SER A 768 -30.37 -6.11 -24.84
CA SER A 768 -31.04 -7.16 -24.06
C SER A 768 -32.44 -6.77 -23.57
N GLU A 769 -32.72 -5.47 -23.48
CA GLU A 769 -33.96 -4.92 -22.91
C GLU A 769 -35.01 -4.56 -23.94
N ASN A 770 -34.67 -4.66 -25.22
CA ASN A 770 -35.52 -4.19 -26.30
C ASN A 770 -35.50 -5.21 -27.45
N GLU A 771 -36.44 -6.16 -27.43
CA GLU A 771 -36.52 -7.30 -28.37
C GLU A 771 -36.57 -6.85 -29.84
N SER A 772 -37.20 -5.70 -30.13
CA SER A 772 -37.23 -5.09 -31.47
C SER A 772 -35.88 -4.51 -31.90
N LEU A 773 -35.06 -4.09 -30.95
CA LEU A 773 -33.74 -3.49 -31.13
C LEU A 773 -32.64 -4.56 -31.24
N SER A 774 -32.81 -5.68 -30.52
CA SER A 774 -31.95 -6.87 -30.63
C SER A 774 -32.01 -7.55 -32.01
N GLN A 775 -33.16 -7.47 -32.68
CA GLN A 775 -33.37 -8.03 -34.03
C GLN A 775 -32.90 -7.14 -35.18
N ALA A 776 -32.81 -5.83 -34.95
CA ALA A 776 -32.33 -4.83 -35.92
C ALA A 776 -30.80 -4.77 -35.90
#